data_AF-A0A1C4VM96-F1
#
_entry.id   AF-A0A1C4VM96-F1
#
_cell.length_a   1.000
_cell.length_b   1.000
_cell.length_c   1.000
_cell.angle_alpha   90.00
_cell.angle_beta   90.00
_cell.angle_gamma   90.00
#
_symmetry.space_group_name_H-M   'P 1'
#
loop_
_entity.id
_entity.type
_entity.pdbx_description
1 polymer ?
#
loop_
_entity_poly.entity_id
_entity_poly.type
_entity_poly.pdbx_seq_one_letter_code
_entity_poly.pdbx_strand_id
1 'polypeptide(L)'
;MSGQQDGFALGVDLGTSNTVAVLRWPDGRTRPLLVDGQPILPSGVYADAEGRLHVGRDAQRLAQADPDRYEPNPKRRVDEPDVTLGDQRRTPAELLAAVLRAIGEAAVSAVGFLPPAVVTCPATWDAERRQVLADALALAGWPSAAEHTLSGPIPPGTRLLREPVAAARYYTQVLRRPVPVGESVAVFDFGGGTLDVAVVRNEGADPWGDSGFTVLTCGGLADLGGLDFDAALLALLGERISAAHPTQWARLAEPMNATQWRDRLQFAENVRGAKEMLSRSTVAPVAVPGIEAAVPLTREELERVATPLLHQAVTETRRVVAAAGLAPERLAGLFLVGGSSRIPLVARLLHAELGIAPTVLEQPELPVAEGALTDLPLRRTRPAAAPLPLAPAGSGPGPAASVASGPGPAASVGPGSAGTPDAALAAARPGVGPAGTLPLAEEALPADAGHARTEPASTVPLTPGTPPPAEAGRTEPASTVPGLGPAGTLPGLGPAGTLPAGVAPASAAAAGTPSPVFATGQEAATGHGAAAGREAAGGPFAPTGPSAGGGQPYGAAGIPHQAGPGPGVPQAGWPGVPGSGMPGSPAGPARGGRRPRSLWISLGAVAALAGVITAAVLYLARDRHPELDFEPFGKAFRVAAGAERPSDMFTAVVGDRAYLAYPREDRRLAVIAVEAATGRKLWDRESVSTDAADRWQGLVALPGAVGLLADAAGNSTPRQLEVLDAGSGAPRWRHTVHGDDEIFAGAEVVVVADRTGKRLVGLDLRNGSESWTLDDPTDEYGNSRTSVHAVTTEEGLAGPGFVDGAPRDPGPAPVRRLVQVSADRSVRLIDVATGDELRSQTNVARPDDLVVAHEDRLYVVDDNRLLLAYELDTLAKPSVLYRLPDDRHRAKALVPCGEHRACLLEVANADEKTAKVVAATEGKSAERWDAPGMDQLVPVGARVLARRTYPEPATTLFGPDGRRVLNDEDGVAVRVDAGNLLIFADRLSGSEGDRSVSGAGAKSGNVKPLGNLKDVRSESCSWNTEVIVCGSAKDFVLYRFVA
;
A
#
# COMPACT_ATOMS: atom_id res chain seq x y z
N MET A 1 -4.69 -41.83 -16.10
CA MET A 1 -4.91 -40.37 -16.08
C MET A 1 -5.33 -39.84 -14.70
N SER A 2 -5.32 -40.65 -13.63
CA SER A 2 -5.86 -40.29 -12.32
C SER A 2 -5.03 -39.27 -11.50
N GLY A 3 -3.75 -39.08 -11.80
CA GLY A 3 -2.87 -38.12 -11.09
C GLY A 3 -2.81 -36.72 -11.71
N GLN A 4 -3.62 -36.43 -12.73
CA GLN A 4 -3.58 -35.14 -13.45
C GLN A 4 -4.54 -34.09 -12.86
N GLN A 5 -5.34 -34.49 -11.86
CA GLN A 5 -6.32 -33.65 -11.17
C GLN A 5 -5.88 -33.27 -9.74
N ASP A 6 -4.85 -33.94 -9.18
CA ASP A 6 -4.36 -33.68 -7.82
C ASP A 6 -3.87 -32.22 -7.67
N GLY A 7 -4.34 -31.55 -6.62
CA GLY A 7 -3.94 -30.18 -6.25
C GLY A 7 -4.85 -29.06 -6.78
N PHE A 8 -5.51 -29.28 -7.94
CA PHE A 8 -6.52 -28.34 -8.45
C PHE A 8 -7.71 -28.22 -7.51
N ALA A 9 -8.25 -27.02 -7.36
CA ALA A 9 -9.50 -26.76 -6.64
C ALA A 9 -10.22 -25.50 -7.16
N LEU A 10 -11.52 -25.38 -6.89
CA LEU A 10 -12.37 -24.26 -7.27
C LEU A 10 -13.14 -23.74 -6.05
N GLY A 11 -12.90 -22.50 -5.64
CA GLY A 11 -13.74 -21.79 -4.66
C GLY A 11 -14.76 -20.93 -5.40
N VAL A 12 -16.03 -21.00 -5.00
CA VAL A 12 -17.11 -20.18 -5.56
C VAL A 12 -17.82 -19.44 -4.44
N ASP A 13 -17.79 -18.12 -4.50
CA ASP A 13 -18.68 -17.28 -3.73
C ASP A 13 -19.95 -16.97 -4.54
N LEU A 14 -21.07 -17.59 -4.15
CA LEU A 14 -22.36 -17.42 -4.80
C LEU A 14 -23.10 -16.23 -4.18
N GLY A 15 -22.63 -15.01 -4.43
CA GLY A 15 -23.19 -13.80 -3.87
C GLY A 15 -24.53 -13.37 -4.51
N THR A 16 -25.30 -12.56 -3.77
CA THR A 16 -26.69 -12.20 -4.13
C THR A 16 -26.81 -11.46 -5.47
N SER A 17 -25.90 -10.53 -5.74
CA SER A 17 -25.90 -9.68 -6.95
C SER A 17 -24.70 -9.97 -7.87
N ASN A 18 -23.62 -10.53 -7.33
CA ASN A 18 -22.40 -10.91 -8.03
C ASN A 18 -21.93 -12.27 -7.51
N THR A 19 -21.48 -13.12 -8.42
CA THR A 19 -20.82 -14.40 -8.16
C THR A 19 -19.34 -14.28 -8.49
N VAL A 20 -18.48 -14.79 -7.62
CA VAL A 20 -17.03 -14.78 -7.77
C VAL A 20 -16.53 -16.22 -7.73
N ALA A 21 -15.54 -16.55 -8.55
CA ALA A 21 -14.89 -17.84 -8.48
C ALA A 21 -13.37 -17.70 -8.56
N VAL A 22 -12.66 -18.57 -7.87
CA VAL A 22 -11.19 -18.60 -7.82
C VAL A 22 -10.72 -20.04 -8.04
N LEU A 23 -9.85 -20.23 -9.02
CA LEU A 23 -9.14 -21.49 -9.23
C LEU A 23 -7.85 -21.50 -8.42
N ARG A 24 -7.51 -22.68 -7.90
CA ARG A 24 -6.17 -22.99 -7.40
C ARG A 24 -5.51 -24.04 -8.29
N TRP A 25 -4.23 -23.84 -8.61
CA TRP A 25 -3.40 -24.80 -9.36
C TRP A 25 -2.64 -25.75 -8.42
N PRO A 26 -2.09 -26.87 -8.91
CA PRO A 26 -1.33 -27.83 -8.08
C PRO A 26 -0.07 -27.27 -7.42
N ASP A 27 0.47 -26.15 -7.93
CA ASP A 27 1.56 -25.37 -7.33
C ASP A 27 1.10 -24.48 -6.16
N GLY A 28 -0.20 -24.46 -5.86
CA GLY A 28 -0.82 -23.70 -4.78
C GLY A 28 -1.18 -22.26 -5.13
N ARG A 29 -0.84 -21.76 -6.32
CA ARG A 29 -1.24 -20.41 -6.75
C ARG A 29 -2.74 -20.33 -6.96
N THR A 30 -3.35 -19.24 -6.50
CA THR A 30 -4.75 -18.88 -6.74
C THR A 30 -4.85 -17.84 -7.86
N ARG A 31 -5.93 -17.88 -8.65
CA ARG A 31 -6.31 -16.82 -9.60
C ARG A 31 -7.83 -16.74 -9.74
N PRO A 32 -8.44 -15.55 -9.83
CA PRO A 32 -9.84 -15.42 -10.21
C PRO A 32 -10.13 -16.14 -11.52
N LEU A 33 -11.23 -16.88 -11.56
CA LEU A 33 -11.77 -17.49 -12.75
C LEU A 33 -12.48 -16.42 -13.58
N LEU A 34 -12.13 -16.33 -14.87
CA LEU A 34 -12.73 -15.35 -15.78
C LEU A 34 -13.93 -15.97 -16.50
N VAL A 35 -15.13 -15.42 -16.26
CA VAL A 35 -16.32 -15.66 -17.09
C VAL A 35 -16.46 -14.48 -18.05
N ASP A 36 -16.57 -14.74 -19.35
CA ASP A 36 -16.57 -13.72 -20.41
C ASP A 36 -15.39 -12.73 -20.31
N GLY A 37 -14.24 -13.22 -19.84
CA GLY A 37 -13.03 -12.42 -19.60
C GLY A 37 -13.07 -11.54 -18.35
N GLN A 38 -14.00 -11.75 -17.41
CA GLN A 38 -14.20 -10.93 -16.21
C GLN A 38 -14.15 -11.76 -14.92
N PRO A 39 -13.52 -11.26 -13.83
CA PRO A 39 -13.37 -12.00 -12.56
C PRO A 39 -14.62 -11.96 -11.66
N ILE A 40 -15.66 -11.24 -12.07
CA ILE A 40 -16.93 -11.07 -11.33
C ILE A 40 -18.07 -11.28 -12.34
N LEU A 41 -18.95 -12.24 -12.04
CA LEU A 41 -20.12 -12.58 -12.85
C LEU A 41 -21.37 -12.02 -12.17
N PRO A 42 -22.13 -11.08 -12.78
CA PRO A 42 -23.42 -10.66 -12.23
C PRO A 42 -24.37 -11.85 -12.06
N SER A 43 -24.94 -12.02 -10.86
CA SER A 43 -25.74 -13.21 -10.49
C SER A 43 -27.13 -13.26 -11.15
N GLY A 44 -27.54 -12.20 -11.83
CA GLY A 44 -28.87 -12.10 -12.45
C GLY A 44 -29.05 -12.99 -13.68
N VAL A 45 -30.28 -13.45 -13.89
CA VAL A 45 -30.68 -14.45 -14.89
C VAL A 45 -31.81 -13.93 -15.77
N TYR A 46 -31.66 -14.09 -17.10
CA TYR A 46 -32.65 -13.71 -18.11
C TYR A 46 -33.17 -14.95 -18.84
N ALA A 47 -34.48 -15.08 -19.04
CA ALA A 47 -35.06 -16.16 -19.85
C ALA A 47 -35.43 -15.66 -21.25
N ASP A 48 -34.90 -16.25 -22.33
CA ASP A 48 -35.34 -15.91 -23.69
C ASP A 48 -36.70 -16.52 -24.07
N ALA A 49 -37.23 -16.17 -25.25
CA ALA A 49 -38.54 -16.60 -25.71
C ALA A 49 -38.61 -18.12 -25.92
N GLU A 50 -37.49 -18.74 -26.26
CA GLU A 50 -37.30 -20.20 -26.39
C GLU A 50 -37.13 -20.90 -25.03
N GLY A 51 -36.99 -20.14 -23.94
CA GLY A 51 -36.87 -20.64 -22.58
C GLY A 51 -35.48 -21.12 -22.18
N ARG A 52 -34.43 -20.59 -22.82
CA ARG A 52 -33.05 -20.71 -22.37
C ARG A 52 -32.73 -19.62 -21.35
N LEU A 53 -32.01 -20.00 -20.30
CA LEU A 53 -31.50 -19.07 -19.30
C LEU A 53 -30.13 -18.54 -19.72
N HIS A 54 -30.00 -17.22 -19.75
CA HIS A 54 -28.77 -16.46 -19.93
C HIS A 54 -28.38 -15.85 -18.57
N VAL A 55 -27.09 -15.61 -18.32
CA VAL A 55 -26.60 -15.07 -17.04
C VAL A 55 -25.63 -13.90 -17.26
N GLY A 56 -25.21 -13.24 -16.17
CA GLY A 56 -24.11 -12.28 -16.22
C GLY A 56 -24.42 -11.03 -17.05
N ARG A 57 -23.41 -10.56 -17.79
CA ARG A 57 -23.51 -9.35 -18.62
C ARG A 57 -24.43 -9.52 -19.83
N ASP A 58 -24.55 -10.74 -20.35
CA ASP A 58 -25.45 -10.99 -21.47
C ASP A 58 -26.91 -11.05 -21.01
N ALA A 59 -27.21 -11.57 -19.81
CA ALA A 59 -28.51 -11.39 -19.17
C ALA A 59 -28.83 -9.91 -18.93
N GLN A 60 -27.90 -9.13 -18.38
CA GLN A 60 -28.07 -7.68 -18.21
C GLN A 60 -28.31 -6.94 -19.53
N ARG A 61 -27.65 -7.33 -20.62
CA ARG A 61 -27.86 -6.74 -21.95
C ARG A 61 -29.22 -7.11 -22.54
N LEU A 62 -29.67 -8.36 -22.38
CA LEU A 62 -30.97 -8.83 -22.84
C LEU A 62 -32.13 -8.22 -22.03
N ALA A 63 -31.95 -8.02 -20.72
CA ALA A 63 -32.90 -7.33 -19.85
C ALA A 63 -33.17 -5.87 -20.24
N GLN A 64 -32.28 -5.24 -21.04
CA GLN A 64 -32.59 -3.94 -21.65
C GLN A 64 -33.65 -4.06 -22.75
N ALA A 65 -33.75 -5.19 -23.46
CA ALA A 65 -34.75 -5.38 -24.51
C ALA A 65 -36.12 -5.79 -23.93
N ASP A 66 -36.13 -6.74 -22.99
CA ASP A 66 -37.34 -7.28 -22.35
C ASP A 66 -37.11 -7.42 -20.82
N PRO A 67 -37.46 -6.40 -20.02
CA PRO A 67 -37.13 -6.37 -18.59
C PRO A 67 -37.93 -7.36 -17.75
N ASP A 68 -39.14 -7.72 -18.20
CA ASP A 68 -40.05 -8.61 -17.47
C ASP A 68 -39.50 -10.06 -17.41
N ARG A 69 -38.50 -10.38 -18.24
CA ARG A 69 -37.82 -11.68 -18.34
C ARG A 69 -36.56 -11.81 -17.48
N TYR A 70 -36.25 -10.83 -16.62
CA TYR A 70 -35.00 -10.77 -15.85
C TYR A 70 -35.20 -10.80 -14.32
N GLU A 71 -34.54 -11.74 -13.65
CA GLU A 71 -34.37 -11.72 -12.19
C GLU A 71 -32.92 -11.29 -11.84
N PRO A 72 -32.70 -10.08 -11.31
CA PRO A 72 -31.35 -9.57 -11.02
C PRO A 72 -30.65 -10.24 -9.82
N ASN A 73 -31.38 -10.82 -8.85
CA ASN A 73 -30.86 -11.32 -7.57
C ASN A 73 -31.50 -12.68 -7.17
N PRO A 74 -31.32 -13.77 -7.95
CA PRO A 74 -32.02 -15.04 -7.72
C PRO A 74 -31.80 -15.64 -6.33
N LYS A 75 -30.67 -15.36 -5.66
CA LYS A 75 -30.41 -15.80 -4.28
C LYS A 75 -31.39 -15.22 -3.24
N ARG A 76 -31.98 -14.04 -3.47
CA ARG A 76 -33.06 -13.47 -2.63
C ARG A 76 -34.39 -14.22 -2.81
N ARG A 77 -34.59 -14.92 -3.94
CA ARG A 77 -35.83 -15.66 -4.26
C ARG A 77 -35.84 -17.11 -3.74
N VAL A 78 -34.83 -17.53 -2.95
CA VAL A 78 -34.59 -18.93 -2.56
C VAL A 78 -35.76 -19.60 -1.83
N ASP A 79 -36.59 -18.82 -1.13
CA ASP A 79 -37.76 -19.32 -0.38
C ASP A 79 -39.04 -19.43 -1.23
N GLU A 80 -39.01 -19.04 -2.51
CA GLU A 80 -40.20 -18.98 -3.37
C GLU A 80 -40.37 -20.25 -4.22
N PRO A 81 -41.61 -20.73 -4.43
CA PRO A 81 -41.86 -21.95 -5.20
C PRO A 81 -41.55 -21.78 -6.70
N ASP A 82 -41.85 -20.60 -7.26
CA ASP A 82 -41.42 -20.20 -8.59
C ASP A 82 -41.24 -18.68 -8.70
N VAL A 83 -40.30 -18.30 -9.57
CA VAL A 83 -40.06 -16.94 -10.05
C VAL A 83 -40.61 -16.85 -11.47
N THR A 84 -41.43 -15.84 -11.74
CA THR A 84 -41.97 -15.59 -13.09
C THR A 84 -41.02 -14.69 -13.89
N LEU A 85 -40.61 -15.15 -15.08
CA LEU A 85 -39.79 -14.43 -16.05
C LEU A 85 -40.59 -14.32 -17.37
N GLY A 86 -41.21 -13.17 -17.59
CA GLY A 86 -42.16 -12.95 -18.67
C GLY A 86 -43.37 -13.90 -18.57
N ASP A 87 -43.49 -14.79 -19.54
CA ASP A 87 -44.53 -15.83 -19.63
C ASP A 87 -44.12 -17.18 -19.01
N GLN A 88 -42.90 -17.30 -18.49
CA GLN A 88 -42.34 -18.55 -17.96
C GLN A 88 -42.25 -18.52 -16.43
N ARG A 89 -42.38 -19.69 -15.81
CA ARG A 89 -42.09 -19.90 -14.38
C ARG A 89 -40.83 -20.74 -14.23
N ARG A 90 -39.97 -20.38 -13.28
CA ARG A 90 -38.69 -21.05 -12.99
C ARG A 90 -38.52 -21.21 -11.49
N THR A 91 -38.07 -22.38 -11.05
CA THR A 91 -37.67 -22.58 -9.66
C THR A 91 -36.40 -21.77 -9.35
N PRO A 92 -36.17 -21.32 -8.10
CA PRO A 92 -34.91 -20.69 -7.72
C PRO A 92 -33.69 -21.61 -7.98
N ALA A 93 -33.88 -22.93 -7.86
CA ALA A 93 -32.87 -23.93 -8.21
C ALA A 93 -32.45 -23.86 -9.68
N GLU A 94 -33.37 -23.70 -10.65
CA GLU A 94 -33.03 -23.50 -12.07
C GLU A 94 -32.22 -22.22 -12.31
N LEU A 95 -32.59 -21.12 -11.64
CA LEU A 95 -31.90 -19.84 -11.79
C LEU A 95 -30.46 -19.90 -11.25
N LEU A 96 -30.28 -20.42 -10.04
CA LEU A 96 -28.95 -20.65 -9.47
C LEU A 96 -28.14 -21.67 -10.28
N ALA A 97 -28.79 -22.71 -10.84
CA ALA A 97 -28.14 -23.68 -11.71
C ALA A 97 -27.61 -23.06 -13.01
N ALA A 98 -28.26 -22.03 -13.57
CA ALA A 98 -27.74 -21.32 -14.74
C ALA A 98 -26.42 -20.60 -14.43
N VAL A 99 -26.34 -19.93 -13.28
CA VAL A 99 -25.11 -19.23 -12.82
C VAL A 99 -24.00 -20.25 -12.54
N LEU A 100 -24.30 -21.31 -11.80
CA LEU A 100 -23.35 -22.39 -11.47
C LEU A 100 -22.89 -23.16 -12.72
N ARG A 101 -23.73 -23.27 -13.76
CA ARG A 101 -23.33 -23.86 -15.05
C ARG A 101 -22.29 -22.99 -15.75
N ALA A 102 -22.48 -21.68 -15.85
CA ALA A 102 -21.52 -20.77 -16.47
C ALA A 102 -20.16 -20.77 -15.73
N ILE A 103 -20.17 -20.80 -14.40
CA ILE A 103 -18.95 -20.97 -13.58
C ILE A 103 -18.27 -22.32 -13.86
N GLY A 104 -19.05 -23.41 -13.96
CA GLY A 104 -18.52 -24.74 -14.28
C GLY A 104 -17.93 -24.86 -15.69
N GLU A 105 -18.60 -24.27 -16.69
CA GLU A 105 -18.15 -24.22 -18.08
C GLU A 105 -16.87 -23.38 -18.22
N ALA A 106 -16.78 -22.23 -17.53
CA ALA A 106 -15.55 -21.44 -17.48
C ALA A 106 -14.40 -22.20 -16.79
N ALA A 107 -14.66 -22.93 -15.70
CA ALA A 107 -13.65 -23.75 -15.04
C ALA A 107 -13.14 -24.89 -15.95
N VAL A 108 -14.06 -25.59 -16.63
CA VAL A 108 -13.74 -26.63 -17.62
C VAL A 108 -12.95 -26.04 -18.80
N SER A 109 -13.28 -24.83 -19.26
CA SER A 109 -12.51 -24.12 -20.30
C SER A 109 -11.08 -23.78 -19.83
N ALA A 110 -10.92 -23.36 -18.57
CA ALA A 110 -9.64 -22.94 -18.01
C ALA A 110 -8.67 -24.10 -17.68
N VAL A 111 -9.15 -25.28 -17.27
CA VAL A 111 -8.27 -26.40 -16.85
C VAL A 111 -8.59 -27.77 -17.50
N GLY A 112 -9.60 -27.85 -18.38
CA GLY A 112 -9.99 -29.07 -19.10
C GLY A 112 -10.92 -30.03 -18.36
N PHE A 113 -11.29 -29.72 -17.11
CA PHE A 113 -12.24 -30.47 -16.29
C PHE A 113 -12.81 -29.57 -15.19
N LEU A 114 -13.88 -30.01 -14.51
CA LEU A 114 -14.42 -29.32 -13.34
C LEU A 114 -13.63 -29.77 -12.09
N PRO A 115 -12.90 -28.89 -11.38
CA PRO A 115 -12.12 -29.30 -10.20
C PRO A 115 -13.00 -29.69 -9.01
N PRO A 116 -12.44 -30.38 -8.00
CA PRO A 116 -13.02 -30.45 -6.67
C PRO A 116 -13.32 -29.04 -6.16
N ALA A 117 -14.54 -28.80 -5.70
CA ALA A 117 -15.05 -27.44 -5.53
C ALA A 117 -15.69 -27.19 -4.17
N VAL A 118 -15.68 -25.93 -3.74
CA VAL A 118 -16.30 -25.44 -2.51
C VAL A 118 -17.17 -24.25 -2.86
N VAL A 119 -18.47 -24.38 -2.64
CA VAL A 119 -19.47 -23.33 -2.91
C VAL A 119 -19.96 -22.77 -1.58
N THR A 120 -20.01 -21.45 -1.46
CA THR A 120 -20.40 -20.80 -0.22
C THR A 120 -21.91 -20.61 -0.08
N CYS A 121 -22.39 -20.49 1.16
CA CYS A 121 -23.75 -20.09 1.48
C CYS A 121 -23.83 -19.31 2.82
N PRO A 122 -24.87 -18.49 3.04
CA PRO A 122 -24.97 -17.67 4.26
C PRO A 122 -25.08 -18.52 5.50
N ALA A 123 -24.49 -18.07 6.61
CA ALA A 123 -24.55 -18.81 7.87
C ALA A 123 -25.96 -18.89 8.47
N THR A 124 -26.84 -17.98 8.05
CA THR A 124 -28.26 -17.86 8.39
C THR A 124 -29.17 -18.83 7.62
N TRP A 125 -28.66 -19.54 6.59
CA TRP A 125 -29.45 -20.50 5.83
C TRP A 125 -29.65 -21.82 6.59
N ASP A 126 -30.88 -22.32 6.57
CA ASP A 126 -31.28 -23.61 7.14
C ASP A 126 -31.06 -24.77 6.15
N ALA A 127 -31.60 -25.96 6.47
CA ALA A 127 -31.47 -27.14 5.64
C ALA A 127 -32.28 -27.05 4.33
N GLU A 128 -33.38 -26.29 4.30
CA GLU A 128 -34.26 -26.18 3.12
C GLU A 128 -33.61 -25.28 2.06
N ARG A 129 -33.13 -24.09 2.46
CA ARG A 129 -32.36 -23.20 1.58
C ARG A 129 -31.08 -23.86 1.04
N ARG A 130 -30.40 -24.67 1.87
CA ARG A 130 -29.22 -25.43 1.42
C ARG A 130 -29.57 -26.61 0.50
N GLN A 131 -30.77 -27.20 0.61
CA GLN A 131 -31.25 -28.19 -0.36
C GLN A 131 -31.48 -27.54 -1.73
N VAL A 132 -32.08 -26.35 -1.80
CA VAL A 132 -32.26 -25.60 -3.06
C VAL A 132 -30.91 -25.37 -3.77
N LEU A 133 -29.84 -25.10 -3.03
CA LEU A 133 -28.48 -24.98 -3.57
C LEU A 133 -27.88 -26.34 -4.01
N ALA A 134 -28.14 -27.42 -3.29
CA ALA A 134 -27.72 -28.77 -3.70
C ALA A 134 -28.44 -29.23 -4.98
N ASP A 135 -29.72 -28.90 -5.11
CA ASP A 135 -30.52 -29.15 -6.32
C ASP A 135 -30.03 -28.30 -7.50
N ALA A 136 -29.69 -27.02 -7.26
CA ALA A 136 -29.08 -26.14 -8.26
C ALA A 136 -27.74 -26.70 -8.79
N LEU A 137 -26.89 -27.24 -7.91
CA LEU A 137 -25.64 -27.90 -8.28
C LEU A 137 -25.89 -29.16 -9.12
N ALA A 138 -26.87 -29.99 -8.75
CA ALA A 138 -27.25 -31.16 -9.52
C ALA A 138 -27.79 -30.80 -10.92
N LEU A 139 -28.66 -29.77 -11.02
CA LEU A 139 -29.16 -29.23 -12.28
C LEU A 139 -28.05 -28.61 -13.15
N ALA A 140 -27.04 -27.98 -12.54
CA ALA A 140 -25.86 -27.48 -13.23
C ALA A 140 -24.92 -28.59 -13.73
N GLY A 141 -25.11 -29.85 -13.30
CA GLY A 141 -24.29 -31.00 -13.68
C GLY A 141 -23.03 -31.19 -12.81
N TRP A 142 -22.99 -30.57 -11.63
CA TRP A 142 -21.86 -30.68 -10.70
C TRP A 142 -21.93 -31.99 -9.89
N PRO A 143 -20.79 -32.50 -9.38
CA PRO A 143 -20.79 -33.62 -8.43
C PRO A 143 -21.63 -33.30 -7.19
N SER A 144 -22.36 -34.30 -6.69
CA SER A 144 -23.23 -34.16 -5.51
C SER A 144 -22.52 -33.47 -4.33
N ALA A 145 -23.18 -32.46 -3.76
CA ALA A 145 -22.63 -31.68 -2.68
C ALA A 145 -22.67 -32.44 -1.34
N ALA A 146 -21.59 -32.34 -0.57
CA ALA A 146 -21.56 -32.74 0.84
C ALA A 146 -21.42 -31.51 1.73
N GLU A 147 -22.16 -31.44 2.84
CA GLU A 147 -21.87 -30.47 3.90
C GLU A 147 -20.51 -30.76 4.55
N HIS A 148 -19.81 -29.72 4.98
CA HIS A 148 -18.60 -29.88 5.78
C HIS A 148 -18.94 -30.47 7.16
N THR A 149 -18.67 -31.77 7.36
CA THR A 149 -18.63 -32.39 8.69
C THR A 149 -17.21 -32.37 9.24
N LEU A 150 -17.05 -31.99 10.51
CA LEU A 150 -15.76 -31.96 11.23
C LEU A 150 -15.17 -33.37 11.52
N SER A 151 -15.69 -34.41 10.88
CA SER A 151 -15.45 -35.82 11.26
C SER A 151 -15.72 -36.80 10.10
N GLY A 152 -14.88 -36.77 9.06
CA GLY A 152 -14.92 -37.80 8.02
C GLY A 152 -13.78 -37.70 6.99
N PRO A 153 -13.42 -38.81 6.31
CA PRO A 153 -12.52 -38.76 5.17
C PRO A 153 -13.16 -37.98 4.01
N ILE A 154 -12.43 -37.00 3.46
CA ILE A 154 -12.93 -36.06 2.46
C ILE A 154 -13.40 -36.81 1.17
N PRO A 155 -14.69 -36.72 0.80
CA PRO A 155 -15.19 -37.28 -0.46
C PRO A 155 -14.69 -36.48 -1.68
N PRO A 156 -14.43 -37.13 -2.83
CA PRO A 156 -14.19 -36.42 -4.08
C PRO A 156 -15.52 -35.86 -4.62
N GLY A 157 -15.68 -34.53 -4.63
CA GLY A 157 -16.91 -33.89 -5.11
C GLY A 157 -16.97 -32.38 -4.79
N THR A 158 -18.19 -31.87 -4.67
CA THR A 158 -18.48 -30.49 -4.28
C THR A 158 -18.72 -30.42 -2.75
N ARG A 159 -18.29 -29.34 -2.10
CA ARG A 159 -18.54 -29.08 -0.67
C ARG A 159 -19.35 -27.79 -0.50
N LEU A 160 -20.22 -27.74 0.51
CA LEU A 160 -20.84 -26.49 0.97
C LEU A 160 -20.10 -25.97 2.21
N LEU A 161 -19.76 -24.68 2.20
CA LEU A 161 -19.11 -23.97 3.29
C LEU A 161 -19.88 -22.69 3.66
N ARG A 162 -19.91 -22.32 4.94
CA ARG A 162 -20.56 -21.06 5.36
C ARG A 162 -19.66 -19.87 5.04
N GLU A 163 -20.22 -18.83 4.41
CA GLU A 163 -19.54 -17.58 4.01
C GLU A 163 -18.62 -16.99 5.11
N PRO A 164 -19.05 -16.80 6.37
CA PRO A 164 -18.17 -16.28 7.42
C PRO A 164 -17.09 -17.27 7.91
N VAL A 165 -17.27 -18.59 7.69
CA VAL A 165 -16.21 -19.58 7.95
C VAL A 165 -15.14 -19.50 6.87
N ALA A 166 -15.54 -19.33 5.61
CA ALA A 166 -14.64 -19.03 4.49
C ALA A 166 -13.86 -17.73 4.76
N ALA A 167 -14.55 -16.62 5.05
CA ALA A 167 -13.93 -15.34 5.36
C ALA A 167 -12.92 -15.44 6.53
N ALA A 168 -13.29 -16.08 7.65
CA ALA A 168 -12.37 -16.24 8.78
C ALA A 168 -11.13 -17.08 8.44
N ARG A 169 -11.27 -18.14 7.62
CA ARG A 169 -10.12 -18.88 7.10
C ARG A 169 -9.26 -18.06 6.13
N TYR A 170 -9.85 -17.19 5.31
CA TYR A 170 -9.10 -16.26 4.46
C TYR A 170 -8.24 -15.31 5.30
N TYR A 171 -8.83 -14.61 6.28
CA TYR A 171 -8.09 -13.69 7.15
C TYR A 171 -6.97 -14.40 7.94
N THR A 172 -7.19 -15.63 8.39
CA THR A 172 -6.25 -16.36 9.26
C THR A 172 -5.19 -17.16 8.51
N GLN A 173 -5.52 -17.78 7.37
CA GLN A 173 -4.60 -18.61 6.60
C GLN A 173 -3.96 -17.86 5.42
N VAL A 174 -4.76 -17.12 4.64
CA VAL A 174 -4.29 -16.41 3.43
C VAL A 174 -3.63 -15.09 3.81
N LEU A 175 -4.32 -14.22 4.56
CA LEU A 175 -3.75 -12.98 5.08
C LEU A 175 -2.92 -13.15 6.37
N ARG A 176 -2.76 -14.39 6.84
CA ARG A 176 -1.90 -14.77 7.97
C ARG A 176 -2.10 -13.92 9.24
N ARG A 177 -3.35 -13.52 9.55
CA ARG A 177 -3.72 -12.84 10.81
C ARG A 177 -4.15 -13.90 11.84
N PRO A 178 -3.27 -14.41 12.72
CA PRO A 178 -3.60 -15.54 13.57
C PRO A 178 -4.63 -15.16 14.65
N VAL A 179 -5.80 -15.78 14.59
CA VAL A 179 -6.74 -15.85 15.71
C VAL A 179 -6.31 -17.03 16.60
N PRO A 180 -5.99 -16.84 17.90
CA PRO A 180 -5.62 -17.94 18.78
C PRO A 180 -6.72 -19.00 18.92
N VAL A 181 -6.33 -20.24 19.24
CA VAL A 181 -7.30 -21.31 19.52
C VAL A 181 -8.12 -20.96 20.77
N GLY A 182 -9.44 -21.11 20.68
CA GLY A 182 -10.42 -20.68 21.69
C GLY A 182 -10.90 -19.23 21.53
N GLU A 183 -10.12 -18.36 20.88
CA GLU A 183 -10.54 -16.98 20.63
C GLU A 183 -11.52 -16.88 19.45
N SER A 184 -12.32 -15.81 19.46
CA SER A 184 -13.47 -15.64 18.55
C SER A 184 -13.37 -14.32 17.79
N VAL A 185 -13.83 -14.29 16.54
CA VAL A 185 -13.91 -13.08 15.70
C VAL A 185 -15.33 -12.88 15.19
N ALA A 186 -15.70 -11.62 14.95
CA ALA A 186 -16.92 -11.29 14.24
C ALA A 186 -16.61 -11.10 12.75
N VAL A 187 -17.40 -11.74 11.89
CA VAL A 187 -17.46 -11.45 10.45
C VAL A 187 -18.74 -10.68 10.20
N PHE A 188 -18.61 -9.58 9.46
CA PHE A 188 -19.69 -8.71 8.99
C PHE A 188 -19.64 -8.75 7.46
N ASP A 189 -20.54 -9.54 6.87
CA ASP A 189 -20.69 -9.65 5.42
C ASP A 189 -21.80 -8.70 4.97
N PHE A 190 -21.43 -7.68 4.19
CA PHE A 190 -22.36 -6.67 3.72
C PHE A 190 -22.40 -6.64 2.20
N GLY A 191 -23.20 -7.54 1.65
CA GLY A 191 -23.31 -7.78 0.22
C GLY A 191 -24.19 -6.75 -0.51
N GLY A 192 -24.53 -7.09 -1.75
CA GLY A 192 -25.48 -6.30 -2.55
C GLY A 192 -26.92 -6.34 -2.01
N GLY A 193 -27.32 -7.43 -1.35
CA GLY A 193 -28.71 -7.64 -0.94
C GLY A 193 -28.94 -8.36 0.38
N THR A 194 -27.93 -8.57 1.22
CA THR A 194 -28.12 -8.95 2.64
C THR A 194 -27.00 -8.35 3.48
N LEU A 195 -27.26 -8.24 4.79
CA LEU A 195 -26.26 -8.15 5.83
C LEU A 195 -26.30 -9.46 6.60
N ASP A 196 -25.19 -10.19 6.64
CA ASP A 196 -25.04 -11.41 7.44
C ASP A 196 -23.89 -11.20 8.44
N VAL A 197 -24.18 -11.40 9.74
CA VAL A 197 -23.19 -11.24 10.82
C VAL A 197 -23.05 -12.56 11.56
N ALA A 198 -21.81 -13.01 11.77
CA ALA A 198 -21.54 -14.22 12.53
C ALA A 198 -20.35 -14.03 13.48
N VAL A 199 -20.46 -14.57 14.69
CA VAL A 199 -19.29 -14.80 15.55
C VAL A 199 -18.81 -16.21 15.33
N VAL A 200 -17.54 -16.35 14.93
CA VAL A 200 -16.88 -17.63 14.72
C VAL A 200 -15.71 -17.80 15.68
N ARG A 201 -15.54 -18.99 16.24
CA ARG A 201 -14.43 -19.36 17.11
C ARG A 201 -13.44 -20.24 16.36
N ASN A 202 -12.13 -20.01 16.57
CA ASN A 202 -11.11 -20.94 16.14
C ASN A 202 -11.04 -22.10 17.14
N GLU A 203 -11.50 -23.30 16.75
CA GLU A 203 -11.41 -24.51 17.58
C GLU A 203 -10.04 -25.22 17.46
N GLY A 204 -9.14 -24.68 16.63
CA GLY A 204 -7.81 -25.23 16.38
C GLY A 204 -7.75 -26.14 15.16
N ALA A 205 -6.70 -26.95 15.07
CA ALA A 205 -6.56 -27.92 13.99
C ALA A 205 -7.58 -29.06 14.15
N ASP A 206 -8.28 -29.40 13.08
CA ASP A 206 -9.09 -30.61 12.98
C ASP A 206 -8.20 -31.88 12.96
N PRO A 207 -8.78 -33.10 12.95
CA PRO A 207 -8.00 -34.34 12.91
C PRO A 207 -7.11 -34.53 11.66
N TRP A 208 -7.22 -33.67 10.64
CA TRP A 208 -6.43 -33.71 9.40
C TRP A 208 -5.38 -32.59 9.31
N GLY A 209 -5.52 -31.54 10.12
CA GLY A 209 -4.51 -30.51 10.37
C GLY A 209 -4.93 -29.07 10.02
N ASP A 210 -6.16 -28.86 9.57
CA ASP A 210 -6.63 -27.56 9.09
C ASP A 210 -7.42 -26.80 10.17
N SER A 211 -7.39 -25.46 10.17
CA SER A 211 -8.06 -24.67 11.21
C SER A 211 -9.59 -24.76 11.10
N GLY A 212 -10.21 -25.45 12.05
CA GLY A 212 -11.65 -25.52 12.23
C GLY A 212 -12.18 -24.21 12.82
N PHE A 213 -13.01 -23.50 12.04
CA PHE A 213 -13.77 -22.36 12.53
C PHE A 213 -15.24 -22.75 12.71
N THR A 214 -15.74 -22.65 13.94
CA THR A 214 -17.12 -22.97 14.30
C THR A 214 -17.93 -21.69 14.48
N VAL A 215 -19.09 -21.60 13.82
CA VAL A 215 -20.06 -20.52 14.06
C VAL A 215 -20.66 -20.72 15.45
N LEU A 216 -20.39 -19.78 16.38
CA LEU A 216 -21.01 -19.77 17.70
C LEU A 216 -22.46 -19.32 17.62
N THR A 217 -22.70 -18.27 16.83
CA THR A 217 -24.01 -17.68 16.57
C THR A 217 -23.94 -16.81 15.31
N CYS A 218 -25.10 -16.55 14.71
CA CYS A 218 -25.24 -15.63 13.60
C CYS A 218 -26.58 -14.87 13.67
N GLY A 219 -26.66 -13.83 12.87
CA GLY A 219 -27.82 -13.00 12.63
C GLY A 219 -27.60 -12.20 11.35
N GLY A 220 -28.43 -11.19 11.13
CA GLY A 220 -28.43 -10.46 9.88
C GLY A 220 -29.75 -9.78 9.58
N LEU A 221 -29.78 -9.09 8.45
CA LEU A 221 -30.92 -8.33 7.95
C LEU A 221 -31.05 -8.64 6.45
N ALA A 222 -32.10 -9.40 6.08
CA ALA A 222 -32.34 -9.84 4.71
C ALA A 222 -32.63 -8.66 3.76
N ASP A 223 -33.32 -7.64 4.27
CA ASP A 223 -33.71 -6.43 3.55
C ASP A 223 -32.76 -5.25 3.83
N LEU A 224 -31.46 -5.53 3.98
CA LEU A 224 -30.43 -4.51 4.11
C LEU A 224 -29.14 -4.89 3.37
N GLY A 225 -28.91 -4.30 2.20
CA GLY A 225 -27.68 -4.40 1.42
C GLY A 225 -27.44 -3.16 0.55
N GLY A 226 -26.50 -3.29 -0.38
CA GLY A 226 -26.18 -2.24 -1.36
C GLY A 226 -27.36 -1.78 -2.23
N LEU A 227 -28.36 -2.63 -2.47
CA LEU A 227 -29.60 -2.32 -3.20
C LEU A 227 -30.52 -1.38 -2.43
N ASP A 228 -30.55 -1.50 -1.10
CA ASP A 228 -31.43 -0.70 -0.25
C ASP A 228 -30.87 0.75 -0.12
N PHE A 229 -29.55 0.91 -0.25
CA PHE A 229 -28.92 2.21 -0.53
C PHE A 229 -29.22 2.73 -1.96
N ASP A 230 -29.21 1.88 -2.99
CA ASP A 230 -29.59 2.30 -4.35
C ASP A 230 -31.03 2.84 -4.37
N ALA A 231 -31.96 2.17 -3.68
CA ALA A 231 -33.35 2.60 -3.52
C ALA A 231 -33.48 3.93 -2.77
N ALA A 232 -32.76 4.12 -1.67
CA ALA A 232 -32.78 5.38 -0.91
C ALA A 232 -32.18 6.57 -1.70
N LEU A 233 -31.14 6.32 -2.50
CA LEU A 233 -30.57 7.30 -3.42
C LEU A 233 -31.51 7.63 -4.59
N LEU A 234 -32.19 6.61 -5.15
CA LEU A 234 -33.20 6.79 -6.20
C LEU A 234 -34.36 7.66 -5.71
N ALA A 235 -34.79 7.51 -4.45
CA ALA A 235 -35.79 8.39 -3.84
C ALA A 235 -35.29 9.84 -3.70
N LEU A 236 -34.10 10.04 -3.13
CA LEU A 236 -33.49 11.36 -2.94
C LEU A 236 -33.27 12.12 -4.26
N LEU A 237 -32.83 11.42 -5.30
CA LEU A 237 -32.68 11.98 -6.64
C LEU A 237 -34.05 12.19 -7.30
N GLY A 238 -35.00 11.29 -7.07
CA GLY A 238 -36.38 11.40 -7.52
C GLY A 238 -37.07 12.69 -7.06
N GLU A 239 -36.93 13.07 -5.79
CA GLU A 239 -37.43 14.35 -5.28
C GLU A 239 -36.89 15.54 -6.10
N ARG A 240 -35.57 15.58 -6.33
CA ARG A 240 -34.89 16.64 -7.10
C ARG A 240 -35.35 16.69 -8.56
N ILE A 241 -35.37 15.53 -9.22
CA ILE A 241 -35.76 15.40 -10.63
C ILE A 241 -37.25 15.70 -10.79
N SER A 242 -38.11 15.34 -9.82
CA SER A 242 -39.53 15.70 -9.84
C SER A 242 -39.78 17.21 -9.78
N ALA A 243 -38.96 17.94 -9.01
CA ALA A 243 -39.09 19.39 -8.85
C ALA A 243 -38.57 20.17 -10.06
N ALA A 244 -37.47 19.72 -10.69
CA ALA A 244 -36.85 20.41 -11.83
C ALA A 244 -37.36 19.91 -13.21
N HIS A 245 -37.66 18.62 -13.32
CA HIS A 245 -37.95 17.91 -14.57
C HIS A 245 -39.11 16.89 -14.41
N PRO A 246 -40.32 17.33 -14.01
CA PRO A 246 -41.42 16.44 -13.63
C PRO A 246 -41.83 15.45 -14.74
N THR A 247 -41.74 15.85 -16.01
CA THR A 247 -42.06 14.97 -17.16
C THR A 247 -41.03 13.86 -17.36
N GLN A 248 -39.76 14.11 -17.05
CA GLN A 248 -38.72 13.08 -17.04
C GLN A 248 -38.90 12.15 -15.84
N TRP A 249 -39.15 12.71 -14.64
CA TRP A 249 -39.38 11.90 -13.45
C TRP A 249 -40.56 10.93 -13.61
N ALA A 250 -41.69 11.40 -14.14
CA ALA A 250 -42.87 10.56 -14.36
C ALA A 250 -42.58 9.33 -15.23
N ARG A 251 -41.72 9.46 -16.26
CA ARG A 251 -41.32 8.35 -17.14
C ARG A 251 -40.44 7.30 -16.45
N LEU A 252 -39.62 7.73 -15.49
CA LEU A 252 -38.74 6.85 -14.72
C LEU A 252 -39.52 6.16 -13.58
N ALA A 253 -40.42 6.90 -12.92
CA ALA A 253 -41.25 6.42 -11.83
C ALA A 253 -42.37 5.46 -12.29
N GLU A 254 -43.04 5.78 -13.40
CA GLU A 254 -44.16 5.03 -13.97
C GLU A 254 -43.93 4.72 -15.47
N PRO A 255 -43.01 3.79 -15.81
CA PRO A 255 -42.66 3.47 -17.19
C PRO A 255 -43.81 2.77 -17.94
N MET A 256 -44.35 3.45 -18.95
CA MET A 256 -45.51 2.98 -19.74
C MET A 256 -45.12 2.14 -20.97
N ASN A 257 -43.83 1.95 -21.26
CA ASN A 257 -43.33 1.22 -22.44
C ASN A 257 -41.85 0.81 -22.28
N ALA A 258 -41.38 -0.09 -23.14
CA ALA A 258 -40.02 -0.64 -23.11
C ALA A 258 -38.88 0.40 -23.21
N THR A 259 -39.10 1.60 -23.77
CA THR A 259 -38.09 2.67 -23.74
C THR A 259 -38.01 3.30 -22.36
N GLN A 260 -39.15 3.60 -21.73
CA GLN A 260 -39.19 4.16 -20.38
C GLN A 260 -38.69 3.16 -19.32
N TRP A 261 -38.93 1.86 -19.53
CA TRP A 261 -38.33 0.80 -18.72
C TRP A 261 -36.80 0.75 -18.86
N ARG A 262 -36.25 0.85 -20.09
CA ARG A 262 -34.80 1.00 -20.30
C ARG A 262 -34.24 2.23 -19.61
N ASP A 263 -34.92 3.38 -19.75
CA ASP A 263 -34.53 4.63 -19.10
C ASP A 263 -34.47 4.46 -17.57
N ARG A 264 -35.47 3.78 -16.98
CA ARG A 264 -35.50 3.45 -15.54
C ARG A 264 -34.34 2.55 -15.11
N LEU A 265 -34.06 1.47 -15.85
CA LEU A 265 -32.95 0.56 -15.54
C LEU A 265 -31.59 1.25 -15.68
N GLN A 266 -31.39 2.00 -16.77
CA GLN A 266 -30.16 2.77 -16.98
C GLN A 266 -29.95 3.81 -15.87
N PHE A 267 -31.01 4.48 -15.42
CA PHE A 267 -30.94 5.40 -14.28
C PHE A 267 -30.57 4.68 -12.98
N ALA A 268 -31.14 3.51 -12.70
CA ALA A 268 -30.78 2.71 -11.52
C ALA A 268 -29.32 2.28 -11.51
N GLU A 269 -28.79 1.79 -12.64
CA GLU A 269 -27.37 1.46 -12.77
C GLU A 269 -26.46 2.69 -12.66
N ASN A 270 -26.88 3.85 -13.19
CA ASN A 270 -26.15 5.11 -13.03
C ASN A 270 -26.08 5.57 -11.56
N VAL A 271 -27.15 5.37 -10.78
CA VAL A 271 -27.16 5.63 -9.33
C VAL A 271 -26.25 4.67 -8.58
N ARG A 272 -26.26 3.37 -8.92
CA ARG A 272 -25.34 2.39 -8.34
C ARG A 272 -23.88 2.73 -8.61
N GLY A 273 -23.54 3.05 -9.87
CA GLY A 273 -22.19 3.48 -10.25
C GLY A 273 -21.75 4.73 -9.48
N ALA A 274 -22.66 5.69 -9.24
CA ALA A 274 -22.38 6.85 -8.41
C ALA A 274 -22.15 6.49 -6.93
N LYS A 275 -22.96 5.62 -6.33
CA LYS A 275 -22.75 5.08 -4.96
C LYS A 275 -21.36 4.42 -4.82
N GLU A 276 -20.99 3.59 -5.79
CA GLU A 276 -19.70 2.88 -5.81
C GLU A 276 -18.52 3.84 -6.06
N MET A 277 -18.71 4.89 -6.86
CA MET A 277 -17.75 5.98 -7.03
C MET A 277 -17.58 6.78 -5.74
N LEU A 278 -18.65 7.08 -5.00
CA LEU A 278 -18.63 7.84 -3.75
C LEU A 278 -17.91 7.15 -2.58
N SER A 279 -17.70 5.83 -2.67
CA SER A 279 -16.81 5.12 -1.74
C SER A 279 -15.34 5.56 -1.88
N ARG A 280 -14.95 6.12 -3.04
CA ARG A 280 -13.60 6.68 -3.31
C ARG A 280 -13.61 8.20 -3.44
N SER A 281 -14.61 8.77 -4.10
CA SER A 281 -14.77 10.22 -4.39
C SER A 281 -15.71 10.93 -3.42
N THR A 282 -15.64 12.27 -3.33
CA THR A 282 -16.58 13.08 -2.52
C THR A 282 -17.85 13.50 -3.27
N VAL A 283 -17.82 13.48 -4.62
CA VAL A 283 -18.95 13.75 -5.52
C VAL A 283 -18.90 12.75 -6.67
N ALA A 284 -20.05 12.34 -7.19
CA ALA A 284 -20.20 11.52 -8.38
C ALA A 284 -21.33 12.08 -9.28
N PRO A 285 -21.15 12.12 -10.62
CA PRO A 285 -22.18 12.55 -11.55
C PRO A 285 -23.16 11.40 -11.86
N VAL A 286 -24.47 11.67 -11.74
CA VAL A 286 -25.54 10.74 -12.14
C VAL A 286 -26.15 11.21 -13.46
N ALA A 287 -25.89 10.50 -14.55
CA ALA A 287 -26.59 10.75 -15.81
C ALA A 287 -28.06 10.30 -15.70
N VAL A 288 -29.00 11.15 -16.14
CA VAL A 288 -30.45 10.87 -16.06
C VAL A 288 -31.03 10.86 -17.48
N PRO A 289 -31.63 9.76 -17.95
CA PRO A 289 -32.19 9.70 -19.30
C PRO A 289 -33.22 10.80 -19.57
N GLY A 290 -33.07 11.50 -20.70
CA GLY A 290 -33.90 12.66 -21.06
C GLY A 290 -33.49 13.97 -20.39
N ILE A 291 -32.31 14.04 -19.75
CA ILE A 291 -31.68 15.26 -19.21
C ILE A 291 -30.22 15.29 -19.68
N GLU A 292 -29.78 16.40 -20.27
CA GLU A 292 -28.42 16.52 -20.83
C GLU A 292 -27.32 16.69 -19.76
N ALA A 293 -27.63 17.38 -18.67
CA ALA A 293 -26.71 17.58 -17.56
C ALA A 293 -26.84 16.44 -16.52
N ALA A 294 -25.71 15.88 -16.10
CA ALA A 294 -25.67 14.92 -15.00
C ALA A 294 -25.99 15.61 -13.66
N VAL A 295 -26.82 14.96 -12.83
CA VAL A 295 -27.15 15.44 -11.48
C VAL A 295 -26.01 15.07 -10.53
N PRO A 296 -25.40 16.02 -9.81
CA PRO A 296 -24.37 15.71 -8.83
C PRO A 296 -24.99 15.02 -7.61
N LEU A 297 -24.38 13.91 -7.19
CA LEU A 297 -24.63 13.24 -5.92
C LEU A 297 -23.36 13.29 -5.07
N THR A 298 -23.47 13.65 -3.80
CA THR A 298 -22.34 13.81 -2.88
C THR A 298 -22.20 12.64 -1.90
N ARG A 299 -20.99 12.46 -1.35
CA ARG A 299 -20.75 11.48 -0.27
C ARG A 299 -21.58 11.82 0.96
N GLU A 300 -21.77 13.10 1.28
CA GLU A 300 -22.59 13.52 2.42
C GLU A 300 -24.05 13.08 2.24
N GLU A 301 -24.60 13.14 1.01
CA GLU A 301 -25.95 12.67 0.70
C GLU A 301 -26.09 11.15 0.80
N LEU A 302 -25.11 10.39 0.28
CA LEU A 302 -25.03 8.94 0.49
C LEU A 302 -24.95 8.60 1.99
N GLU A 303 -24.05 9.24 2.73
CA GLU A 303 -23.88 9.01 4.17
C GLU A 303 -25.15 9.39 4.96
N ARG A 304 -25.87 10.44 4.55
CA ARG A 304 -27.14 10.87 5.15
C ARG A 304 -28.27 9.86 4.96
N VAL A 305 -28.42 9.26 3.77
CA VAL A 305 -29.43 8.21 3.53
C VAL A 305 -29.01 6.84 4.09
N ALA A 306 -27.70 6.56 4.15
CA ALA A 306 -27.19 5.31 4.68
C ALA A 306 -27.20 5.25 6.22
N THR A 307 -27.02 6.38 6.92
CA THR A 307 -26.89 6.42 8.40
C THR A 307 -28.02 5.69 9.15
N PRO A 308 -29.33 5.89 8.86
CA PRO A 308 -30.40 5.20 9.57
C PRO A 308 -30.37 3.67 9.39
N LEU A 309 -30.01 3.21 8.20
CA LEU A 309 -29.88 1.80 7.85
C LEU A 309 -28.63 1.18 8.51
N LEU A 310 -27.51 1.90 8.50
CA LEU A 310 -26.27 1.45 9.15
C LEU A 310 -26.39 1.38 10.68
N HIS A 311 -27.20 2.22 11.31
CA HIS A 311 -27.51 2.05 12.74
C HIS A 311 -28.25 0.73 13.01
N GLN A 312 -29.08 0.23 12.09
CA GLN A 312 -29.68 -1.11 12.21
C GLN A 312 -28.63 -2.21 12.07
N ALA A 313 -27.74 -2.10 11.08
CA ALA A 313 -26.62 -3.04 10.88
C ALA A 313 -25.70 -3.13 12.11
N VAL A 314 -25.36 -1.98 12.69
CA VAL A 314 -24.53 -1.86 13.90
C VAL A 314 -25.25 -2.43 15.13
N THR A 315 -26.54 -2.17 15.28
CA THR A 315 -27.38 -2.73 16.37
C THR A 315 -27.46 -4.25 16.27
N GLU A 316 -27.68 -4.79 15.07
CA GLU A 316 -27.72 -6.23 14.82
C GLU A 316 -26.34 -6.87 15.09
N THR A 317 -25.25 -6.21 14.69
CA THR A 317 -23.89 -6.68 15.00
C THR A 317 -23.67 -6.78 16.51
N ARG A 318 -24.06 -5.75 17.27
CA ARG A 318 -24.00 -5.76 18.74
C ARG A 318 -24.88 -6.86 19.35
N ARG A 319 -26.07 -7.12 18.78
CA ARG A 319 -26.97 -8.21 19.21
C ARG A 319 -26.34 -9.58 18.99
N VAL A 320 -25.74 -9.83 17.83
CA VAL A 320 -25.10 -11.11 17.48
C VAL A 320 -23.86 -11.36 18.34
N VAL A 321 -23.04 -10.34 18.62
CA VAL A 321 -21.89 -10.45 19.53
C VAL A 321 -22.34 -10.78 20.96
N ALA A 322 -23.36 -10.09 21.48
CA ALA A 322 -23.92 -10.39 22.79
C ALA A 322 -24.55 -11.80 22.86
N ALA A 323 -25.19 -12.26 21.78
CA ALA A 323 -25.74 -13.61 21.68
C ALA A 323 -24.67 -14.72 21.66
N ALA A 324 -23.40 -14.40 21.36
CA ALA A 324 -22.27 -15.32 21.50
C ALA A 324 -21.79 -15.49 22.95
N GLY A 325 -22.37 -14.74 23.90
CA GLY A 325 -21.89 -14.64 25.28
C GLY A 325 -20.63 -13.76 25.42
N LEU A 326 -20.36 -12.90 24.43
CA LEU A 326 -19.17 -12.05 24.38
C LEU A 326 -19.56 -10.56 24.52
N ALA A 327 -18.67 -9.79 25.14
CA ALA A 327 -18.61 -8.35 24.95
C ALA A 327 -17.73 -8.03 23.72
N PRO A 328 -17.89 -6.89 23.02
CA PRO A 328 -17.09 -6.58 21.83
C PRO A 328 -15.58 -6.68 22.08
N GLU A 329 -15.10 -6.20 23.22
CA GLU A 329 -13.68 -6.18 23.62
C GLU A 329 -13.10 -7.59 23.88
N ARG A 330 -13.92 -8.63 23.75
CA ARG A 330 -13.52 -10.06 23.80
C ARG A 330 -13.37 -10.70 22.42
N LEU A 331 -13.59 -9.98 21.33
CA LEU A 331 -13.32 -10.45 19.98
C LEU A 331 -11.85 -10.19 19.61
N ALA A 332 -11.18 -11.20 19.04
CA ALA A 332 -9.83 -11.06 18.49
C ALA A 332 -9.78 -10.26 17.17
N GLY A 333 -10.93 -9.81 16.66
CA GLY A 333 -11.07 -9.02 15.45
C GLY A 333 -12.52 -8.89 14.98
N LEU A 334 -12.78 -7.82 14.23
CA LEU A 334 -13.96 -7.61 13.42
C LEU A 334 -13.51 -7.53 11.96
N PHE A 335 -14.08 -8.38 11.11
CA PHE A 335 -13.66 -8.59 9.72
C PHE A 335 -14.80 -8.22 8.77
N LEU A 336 -14.57 -7.28 7.85
CA LEU A 336 -15.58 -6.83 6.89
C LEU A 336 -15.39 -7.50 5.53
N VAL A 337 -16.45 -8.10 4.99
CA VAL A 337 -16.49 -8.65 3.62
C VAL A 337 -17.76 -8.17 2.90
N GLY A 338 -17.91 -8.49 1.62
CA GLY A 338 -19.00 -8.01 0.77
C GLY A 338 -18.83 -6.56 0.28
N GLY A 339 -19.29 -6.28 -0.93
CA GLY A 339 -18.98 -5.03 -1.64
C GLY A 339 -19.47 -3.74 -0.95
N SER A 340 -20.56 -3.79 -0.18
CA SER A 340 -21.11 -2.63 0.53
C SER A 340 -20.24 -2.22 1.73
N SER A 341 -19.40 -3.13 2.25
CA SER A 341 -18.40 -2.82 3.29
C SER A 341 -17.33 -1.81 2.83
N ARG A 342 -17.21 -1.50 1.53
CA ARG A 342 -16.35 -0.42 1.03
C ARG A 342 -16.86 0.98 1.36
N ILE A 343 -18.13 1.16 1.72
CA ILE A 343 -18.69 2.48 2.06
C ILE A 343 -18.02 2.95 3.36
N PRO A 344 -17.22 4.04 3.36
CA PRO A 344 -16.35 4.36 4.50
C PRO A 344 -17.09 4.57 5.84
N LEU A 345 -18.35 5.00 5.79
CA LEU A 345 -19.22 5.15 6.95
C LEU A 345 -19.48 3.82 7.71
N VAL A 346 -19.49 2.68 7.02
CA VAL A 346 -19.70 1.34 7.62
C VAL A 346 -18.64 1.08 8.69
N ALA A 347 -17.36 1.18 8.32
CA ALA A 347 -16.25 0.96 9.23
C ALA A 347 -16.20 2.00 10.36
N ARG A 348 -16.54 3.26 10.08
CA ARG A 348 -16.58 4.33 11.10
C ARG A 348 -17.66 4.08 12.16
N LEU A 349 -18.87 3.70 11.76
CA LEU A 349 -19.98 3.45 12.71
C LEU A 349 -19.78 2.14 13.49
N LEU A 350 -19.28 1.08 12.85
CA LEU A 350 -18.92 -0.16 13.55
C LEU A 350 -17.81 0.08 14.58
N HIS A 351 -16.79 0.88 14.25
CA HIS A 351 -15.75 1.23 15.22
C HIS A 351 -16.31 2.03 16.40
N ALA A 352 -17.10 3.06 16.12
CA ALA A 352 -17.63 3.97 17.14
C ALA A 352 -18.54 3.28 18.18
N GLU A 353 -19.33 2.28 17.76
CA GLU A 353 -20.19 1.51 18.67
C GLU A 353 -19.45 0.37 19.38
N LEU A 354 -18.56 -0.35 18.68
CA LEU A 354 -17.99 -1.61 19.16
C LEU A 354 -16.58 -1.49 19.73
N GLY A 355 -15.90 -0.35 19.56
CA GLY A 355 -14.55 -0.09 20.06
C GLY A 355 -13.41 -0.88 19.38
N ILE A 356 -13.72 -1.76 18.44
CA ILE A 356 -12.77 -2.59 17.68
C ILE A 356 -12.51 -1.93 16.32
N ALA A 357 -11.24 -1.82 15.89
CA ALA A 357 -10.92 -1.40 14.52
C ALA A 357 -11.36 -2.50 13.52
N PRO A 358 -12.34 -2.25 12.62
CA PRO A 358 -12.76 -3.24 11.64
C PRO A 358 -11.65 -3.42 10.59
N THR A 359 -11.33 -4.66 10.25
CA THR A 359 -10.45 -4.93 9.10
C THR A 359 -11.25 -4.81 7.82
N VAL A 360 -11.02 -3.73 7.08
CA VAL A 360 -11.51 -3.52 5.71
C VAL A 360 -10.52 -4.15 4.72
N LEU A 361 -11.03 -4.62 3.58
CA LEU A 361 -10.22 -5.07 2.44
C LEU A 361 -10.55 -4.24 1.20
N GLU A 362 -9.59 -4.13 0.29
CA GLU A 362 -9.73 -3.38 -0.96
C GLU A 362 -10.68 -4.08 -1.95
N GLN A 363 -10.60 -5.42 -1.99
CA GLN A 363 -11.43 -6.30 -2.82
C GLN A 363 -12.24 -7.28 -1.93
N PRO A 364 -13.23 -6.82 -1.16
CA PRO A 364 -14.00 -7.63 -0.20
C PRO A 364 -14.89 -8.73 -0.82
N GLU A 365 -14.88 -8.88 -2.15
CA GLU A 365 -15.59 -9.95 -2.90
C GLU A 365 -14.76 -11.22 -3.09
N LEU A 366 -13.41 -11.12 -3.16
CA LEU A 366 -12.54 -12.31 -3.30
C LEU A 366 -12.38 -13.16 -2.01
N PRO A 367 -12.33 -12.59 -0.78
CA PRO A 367 -12.06 -13.29 0.47
C PRO A 367 -12.90 -14.54 0.73
N VAL A 368 -14.17 -14.53 0.32
CA VAL A 368 -15.08 -15.65 0.56
C VAL A 368 -14.75 -16.81 -0.37
N ALA A 369 -14.48 -16.55 -1.65
CA ALA A 369 -14.06 -17.57 -2.62
C ALA A 369 -12.62 -18.09 -2.37
N GLU A 370 -11.68 -17.21 -2.02
CA GLU A 370 -10.31 -17.63 -1.66
C GLU A 370 -10.28 -18.36 -0.31
N GLY A 371 -11.08 -17.92 0.65
CA GLY A 371 -11.30 -18.62 1.91
C GLY A 371 -11.89 -20.01 1.72
N ALA A 372 -12.79 -20.19 0.76
CA ALA A 372 -13.39 -21.49 0.44
C ALA A 372 -12.34 -22.51 -0.05
N LEU A 373 -11.33 -22.10 -0.82
CA LEU A 373 -10.25 -22.99 -1.29
C LEU A 373 -9.42 -23.62 -0.15
N THR A 374 -9.40 -23.01 1.03
CA THR A 374 -8.72 -23.58 2.21
C THR A 374 -9.40 -24.85 2.75
N ASP A 375 -10.68 -25.09 2.42
CA ASP A 375 -11.41 -26.29 2.82
C ASP A 375 -11.03 -27.54 2.00
N LEU A 376 -10.19 -27.37 0.96
CA LEU A 376 -9.60 -28.44 0.17
C LEU A 376 -8.07 -28.34 0.29
N PRO A 377 -7.46 -28.84 1.38
CA PRO A 377 -6.01 -28.71 1.59
C PRO A 377 -5.22 -29.36 0.44
N LEU A 378 -4.10 -28.74 0.07
CA LEU A 378 -3.12 -29.37 -0.82
C LEU A 378 -2.56 -30.62 -0.13
N ARG A 379 -2.71 -31.79 -0.76
CA ARG A 379 -2.12 -33.03 -0.29
C ARG A 379 -0.61 -32.90 -0.27
N ARG A 380 -0.02 -32.67 0.91
CA ARG A 380 1.43 -32.77 1.12
C ARG A 380 1.90 -34.15 0.65
N THR A 381 2.63 -34.18 -0.46
CA THR A 381 3.34 -35.37 -0.91
C THR A 381 4.33 -35.77 0.17
N ARG A 382 4.02 -36.84 0.90
CA ARG A 382 4.91 -37.41 1.92
C ARG A 382 6.28 -37.63 1.26
N PRO A 383 7.38 -37.07 1.79
CA PRO A 383 8.69 -37.24 1.18
C PRO A 383 8.96 -38.72 0.94
N ALA A 384 9.39 -39.06 -0.27
CA ALA A 384 9.79 -40.42 -0.60
C ALA A 384 10.87 -40.83 0.42
N ALA A 385 10.67 -41.95 1.10
CA ALA A 385 11.57 -42.37 2.17
C ALA A 385 13.00 -42.47 1.62
N ALA A 386 13.91 -41.70 2.22
CA ALA A 386 15.30 -41.64 1.75
C ALA A 386 15.89 -43.07 1.68
N PRO A 387 16.56 -43.44 0.58
CA PRO A 387 17.21 -44.74 0.48
C PRO A 387 18.12 -44.96 1.70
N LEU A 388 17.89 -46.05 2.44
CA LEU A 388 18.66 -46.35 3.64
C LEU A 388 20.16 -46.44 3.26
N PRO A 389 21.06 -45.77 4.01
CA PRO A 389 22.49 -45.86 3.74
C PRO A 389 22.96 -47.31 3.75
N LEU A 390 23.62 -47.74 2.67
CA LEU A 390 24.23 -49.05 2.56
C LEU A 390 25.35 -49.18 3.59
N ALA A 391 25.07 -49.91 4.68
CA ALA A 391 26.05 -50.18 5.72
C ALA A 391 27.21 -51.05 5.18
N PRO A 392 28.49 -50.66 5.39
CA PRO A 392 29.62 -51.45 4.95
C PRO A 392 29.80 -52.66 5.88
N ALA A 393 29.65 -53.87 5.33
CA ALA A 393 29.98 -55.13 5.99
C ALA A 393 30.86 -55.97 5.07
N GLY A 394 32.04 -56.39 5.56
CA GLY A 394 33.01 -57.16 4.79
C GLY A 394 32.91 -58.68 5.00
N SER A 395 33.78 -59.40 4.28
CA SER A 395 34.29 -60.73 4.61
C SER A 395 33.29 -61.84 5.02
N GLY A 396 32.85 -62.63 4.03
CA GLY A 396 32.83 -64.11 4.11
C GLY A 396 31.71 -64.79 4.94
N PRO A 397 31.03 -65.83 4.39
CA PRO A 397 30.00 -66.57 5.13
C PRO A 397 30.59 -67.62 6.09
N GLY A 398 30.01 -67.70 7.29
CA GLY A 398 30.16 -68.82 8.25
C GLY A 398 28.79 -69.44 8.56
N PRO A 399 28.70 -70.76 8.83
CA PRO A 399 27.41 -71.49 8.77
C PRO A 399 26.56 -71.44 10.06
N ALA A 400 25.28 -71.76 9.88
CA ALA A 400 24.19 -71.61 10.84
C ALA A 400 24.17 -72.61 12.02
N ALA A 401 23.43 -72.24 13.07
CA ALA A 401 22.83 -73.17 14.03
C ALA A 401 21.43 -72.68 14.49
N SER A 402 20.64 -73.64 14.96
CA SER A 402 19.25 -73.54 15.45
C SER A 402 19.19 -73.02 16.92
N VAL A 403 18.06 -72.92 17.66
CA VAL A 403 16.99 -73.88 17.98
C VAL A 403 15.64 -73.17 18.29
N ALA A 404 14.54 -73.93 18.23
CA ALA A 404 13.14 -73.54 18.38
C ALA A 404 12.70 -73.04 19.78
N SER A 405 11.44 -72.58 19.86
CA SER A 405 10.79 -72.02 21.06
C SER A 405 9.41 -72.64 21.35
N GLY A 406 9.01 -72.68 22.63
CA GLY A 406 7.69 -73.07 23.15
C GLY A 406 7.78 -73.38 24.66
N PRO A 407 6.67 -73.63 25.39
CA PRO A 407 5.25 -73.65 25.00
C PRO A 407 4.40 -72.54 25.68
N GLY A 408 3.05 -72.65 25.63
CA GLY A 408 2.08 -71.76 26.34
C GLY A 408 1.82 -72.14 27.81
N PRO A 409 0.64 -71.86 28.44
CA PRO A 409 -0.71 -71.82 27.82
C PRO A 409 -1.73 -70.75 28.30
N ALA A 410 -2.88 -70.72 27.59
CA ALA A 410 -4.33 -70.52 27.90
C ALA A 410 -4.83 -70.02 29.30
N ALA A 411 -6.12 -69.68 29.55
CA ALA A 411 -7.41 -69.73 28.80
C ALA A 411 -8.33 -68.55 29.27
N SER A 412 -9.64 -68.36 29.04
CA SER A 412 -10.82 -69.00 28.35
C SER A 412 -11.88 -67.85 28.12
N VAL A 413 -13.18 -67.93 27.77
CA VAL A 413 -14.31 -68.91 27.69
C VAL A 413 -15.23 -68.51 26.47
N GLY A 414 -16.31 -69.26 26.17
CA GLY A 414 -17.37 -68.92 25.18
C GLY A 414 -18.80 -68.87 25.81
N PRO A 415 -19.89 -69.42 25.20
CA PRO A 415 -19.98 -70.15 23.91
C PRO A 415 -21.29 -70.02 23.05
N GLY A 416 -21.29 -70.63 21.85
CA GLY A 416 -22.47 -71.19 21.11
C GLY A 416 -23.06 -70.37 19.94
N SER A 417 -23.75 -70.92 18.91
CA SER A 417 -23.91 -72.29 18.33
C SER A 417 -25.05 -72.28 17.27
N ALA A 418 -25.18 -73.11 16.21
CA ALA A 418 -24.31 -74.00 15.41
C ALA A 418 -25.12 -74.55 14.17
N GLY A 419 -24.48 -75.06 13.09
CA GLY A 419 -25.17 -75.69 11.93
C GLY A 419 -24.25 -76.09 10.74
N THR A 420 -24.61 -77.11 9.94
CA THR A 420 -23.77 -77.84 8.93
C THR A 420 -24.60 -78.24 7.67
N PRO A 421 -24.15 -78.99 6.62
CA PRO A 421 -22.85 -79.68 6.34
C PRO A 421 -22.28 -79.60 4.87
N ASP A 422 -21.14 -80.30 4.64
CA ASP A 422 -20.62 -80.92 3.38
C ASP A 422 -20.27 -80.08 2.10
N ALA A 423 -19.37 -80.50 1.18
CA ALA A 423 -18.19 -81.41 1.21
C ALA A 423 -17.37 -81.35 -0.13
N ALA A 424 -16.08 -81.76 -0.12
CA ALA A 424 -15.24 -82.19 -1.28
C ALA A 424 -14.91 -81.15 -2.40
N LEU A 425 -13.98 -81.39 -3.37
CA LEU A 425 -12.56 -81.85 -3.30
C LEU A 425 -11.84 -81.49 -4.65
N ALA A 426 -10.50 -81.58 -4.67
CA ALA A 426 -9.62 -81.83 -5.84
C ALA A 426 -9.26 -80.73 -6.87
N ALA A 427 -7.99 -80.78 -7.28
CA ALA A 427 -7.24 -79.87 -8.17
C ALA A 427 -7.23 -80.26 -9.66
N ALA A 428 -6.77 -79.35 -10.55
CA ALA A 428 -5.96 -79.67 -11.75
C ALA A 428 -5.35 -78.42 -12.45
N ARG A 429 -4.31 -78.65 -13.28
CA ARG A 429 -3.75 -77.77 -14.35
C ARG A 429 -4.02 -78.46 -15.73
N PRO A 430 -3.43 -78.09 -16.90
CA PRO A 430 -2.81 -76.85 -17.44
C PRO A 430 -3.36 -76.46 -18.86
N GLY A 431 -2.74 -75.50 -19.58
CA GLY A 431 -2.78 -75.50 -21.06
C GLY A 431 -2.34 -74.24 -21.84
N VAL A 432 -1.19 -74.34 -22.56
CA VAL A 432 -0.83 -73.87 -23.94
C VAL A 432 -1.74 -72.82 -24.64
N GLY A 433 -1.28 -71.79 -25.38
CA GLY A 433 0.03 -71.54 -26.04
C GLY A 433 0.10 -70.18 -26.80
N PRO A 434 1.08 -69.94 -27.71
CA PRO A 434 1.68 -68.59 -27.88
C PRO A 434 1.68 -67.96 -29.30
N ALA A 435 1.84 -66.61 -29.36
CA ALA A 435 2.62 -65.80 -30.34
C ALA A 435 2.40 -64.29 -30.06
N GLY A 436 3.31 -63.34 -30.32
CA GLY A 436 4.70 -63.47 -30.78
C GLY A 436 5.53 -62.16 -30.64
N THR A 437 6.78 -62.34 -30.20
CA THR A 437 8.03 -61.56 -30.35
C THR A 437 8.06 -60.06 -30.74
N LEU A 438 8.77 -59.31 -29.88
CA LEU A 438 9.63 -58.12 -30.13
C LEU A 438 10.84 -58.47 -31.10
N PRO A 439 11.73 -57.58 -31.60
CA PRO A 439 12.40 -56.49 -30.84
C PRO A 439 12.97 -55.24 -31.59
N LEU A 440 13.72 -54.47 -30.80
CA LEU A 440 14.84 -53.53 -31.08
C LEU A 440 15.60 -53.77 -32.42
N ALA A 441 16.27 -52.85 -33.13
CA ALA A 441 16.51 -51.38 -33.11
C ALA A 441 18.01 -51.07 -33.30
N GLU A 442 18.42 -50.41 -34.40
CA GLU A 442 19.67 -49.61 -34.52
C GLU A 442 19.67 -48.73 -35.81
N GLU A 443 20.77 -48.02 -36.07
CA GLU A 443 20.90 -46.78 -36.90
C GLU A 443 20.78 -46.90 -38.44
N ALA A 444 20.50 -45.76 -39.13
CA ALA A 444 21.32 -45.16 -40.24
C ALA A 444 20.53 -44.24 -41.22
N LEU A 445 21.22 -43.23 -41.78
CA LEU A 445 20.86 -42.39 -42.96
C LEU A 445 21.58 -42.94 -44.23
N PRO A 446 21.37 -42.49 -45.51
CA PRO A 446 20.81 -41.20 -46.00
C PRO A 446 19.99 -41.23 -47.34
N ALA A 447 19.69 -40.04 -47.91
CA ALA A 447 19.68 -39.62 -49.35
C ALA A 447 18.92 -40.43 -50.45
N ASP A 448 18.34 -39.85 -51.53
CA ASP A 448 18.03 -38.46 -51.97
C ASP A 448 17.10 -38.52 -53.24
N ALA A 449 16.66 -37.36 -53.75
CA ALA A 449 15.89 -37.06 -54.98
C ALA A 449 14.38 -37.38 -54.98
N GLY A 450 13.45 -36.48 -55.34
CA GLY A 450 13.52 -35.03 -55.61
C GLY A 450 12.93 -34.61 -56.97
N HIS A 451 12.16 -33.50 -57.03
CA HIS A 451 12.05 -32.56 -58.16
C HIS A 451 11.16 -31.33 -57.82
N ALA A 452 11.59 -30.14 -58.24
CA ALA A 452 11.08 -28.81 -57.84
C ALA A 452 9.76 -28.35 -58.50
N ARG A 453 9.15 -27.30 -57.93
CA ARG A 453 8.90 -26.02 -58.65
C ARG A 453 8.51 -24.84 -57.73
N THR A 454 8.66 -23.63 -58.28
CA THR A 454 8.44 -22.30 -57.68
C THR A 454 7.04 -21.73 -57.96
N GLU A 455 6.74 -20.55 -57.41
CA GLU A 455 5.48 -19.77 -57.54
C GLU A 455 4.98 -19.52 -58.98
N PRO A 456 3.68 -19.18 -59.14
CA PRO A 456 3.33 -17.82 -59.58
C PRO A 456 2.04 -17.21 -58.95
N ALA A 457 1.65 -16.02 -59.40
CA ALA A 457 0.57 -15.18 -58.84
C ALA A 457 -0.65 -14.95 -59.78
N SER A 458 -1.72 -14.32 -59.24
CA SER A 458 -2.91 -13.74 -59.94
C SER A 458 -3.85 -14.75 -60.65
N THR A 459 -5.09 -14.48 -61.11
CA THR A 459 -5.92 -13.28 -61.45
C THR A 459 -7.40 -13.50 -60.98
N VAL A 460 -8.30 -12.54 -60.69
CA VAL A 460 -8.88 -11.41 -61.49
C VAL A 460 -9.60 -11.94 -62.76
N PRO A 461 -10.88 -11.60 -63.12
CA PRO A 461 -11.46 -10.24 -63.19
C PRO A 461 -12.98 -10.02 -62.87
N LEU A 462 -13.42 -8.77 -62.65
CA LEU A 462 -14.37 -8.00 -63.51
C LEU A 462 -14.92 -6.71 -62.86
N THR A 463 -15.04 -5.64 -63.67
CA THR A 463 -15.81 -4.40 -63.41
C THR A 463 -16.72 -4.13 -64.61
N PRO A 464 -17.94 -3.58 -64.46
CA PRO A 464 -18.15 -2.16 -64.81
C PRO A 464 -19.31 -1.43 -64.08
N GLY A 465 -19.37 -0.09 -64.15
CA GLY A 465 -20.64 0.66 -63.97
C GLY A 465 -20.57 2.08 -63.36
N THR A 466 -20.89 3.11 -64.17
CA THR A 466 -21.01 4.56 -63.86
C THR A 466 -21.72 5.25 -65.05
N PRO A 467 -22.50 6.37 -64.98
CA PRO A 467 -23.36 7.02 -63.94
C PRO A 467 -24.85 7.11 -64.49
N PRO A 468 -25.63 8.23 -64.51
CA PRO A 468 -25.92 9.40 -63.62
C PRO A 468 -27.48 9.52 -63.35
N PRO A 469 -28.20 10.68 -63.23
CA PRO A 469 -27.91 12.09 -62.80
C PRO A 469 -28.93 12.73 -61.79
N ALA A 470 -28.66 13.99 -61.36
CA ALA A 470 -29.61 15.06 -60.95
C ALA A 470 -30.34 14.96 -59.55
N GLU A 471 -30.78 16.05 -58.88
CA GLU A 471 -30.78 17.50 -59.20
C GLU A 471 -30.74 18.44 -57.94
N ALA A 472 -30.23 19.68 -58.13
CA ALA A 472 -30.39 20.97 -57.38
C ALA A 472 -30.42 21.07 -55.82
N GLY A 473 -29.81 22.09 -55.16
CA GLY A 473 -28.85 23.12 -55.63
C GLY A 473 -28.85 24.46 -54.85
N ARG A 474 -27.76 25.25 -55.01
CA ARG A 474 -27.54 26.68 -54.61
C ARG A 474 -27.36 26.94 -53.09
N THR A 475 -26.57 27.91 -52.60
CA THR A 475 -25.85 29.04 -53.25
C THR A 475 -24.54 29.41 -52.51
N GLU A 476 -23.60 30.06 -53.22
CA GLU A 476 -22.34 30.69 -52.75
C GLU A 476 -22.41 32.20 -53.12
N PRO A 477 -21.65 33.14 -52.48
CA PRO A 477 -20.28 33.41 -52.96
C PRO A 477 -19.23 33.98 -51.98
N ALA A 478 -18.03 33.39 -52.06
CA ALA A 478 -16.72 34.02 -52.32
C ALA A 478 -15.94 34.80 -51.23
N SER A 479 -14.62 34.51 -51.22
CA SER A 479 -13.55 35.14 -50.43
C SER A 479 -12.85 36.30 -51.15
N THR A 480 -11.88 36.98 -50.51
CA THR A 480 -10.76 37.61 -51.24
C THR A 480 -9.51 37.82 -50.37
N VAL A 481 -8.32 37.56 -50.94
CA VAL A 481 -7.00 37.85 -50.35
C VAL A 481 -6.01 38.21 -51.48
N PRO A 482 -5.19 39.26 -51.30
CA PRO A 482 -3.79 39.24 -51.77
C PRO A 482 -2.83 39.77 -50.68
N GLY A 483 -1.54 39.43 -50.61
CA GLY A 483 -0.75 38.49 -51.42
C GLY A 483 0.42 39.14 -52.18
N LEU A 484 1.65 39.10 -51.63
CA LEU A 484 2.98 39.20 -52.30
C LEU A 484 4.12 39.14 -51.25
N GLY A 485 5.32 38.69 -51.64
CA GLY A 485 6.57 38.67 -50.82
C GLY A 485 7.72 39.43 -51.53
N PRO A 486 9.01 39.03 -51.43
CA PRO A 486 9.65 38.01 -50.58
C PRO A 486 11.05 38.39 -49.98
N ALA A 487 11.66 37.46 -49.21
CA ALA A 487 13.11 37.23 -49.00
C ALA A 487 14.06 38.30 -48.36
N GLY A 488 15.00 37.85 -47.50
CA GLY A 488 16.24 38.61 -47.21
C GLY A 488 16.96 38.42 -45.85
N THR A 489 17.91 37.48 -45.78
CA THR A 489 19.25 37.62 -45.13
C THR A 489 19.41 37.87 -43.60
N LEU A 490 20.16 36.97 -42.93
CA LEU A 490 20.87 37.20 -41.64
C LEU A 490 22.27 37.82 -41.88
N PRO A 491 22.75 38.73 -41.01
CA PRO A 491 23.57 38.38 -39.83
C PRO A 491 23.21 39.24 -38.58
N GLY A 492 23.80 39.12 -37.39
CA GLY A 492 24.85 38.24 -36.86
C GLY A 492 25.88 39.00 -36.01
N LEU A 493 26.27 38.42 -34.85
CA LEU A 493 27.32 38.87 -33.90
C LEU A 493 27.13 40.22 -33.14
N GLY A 494 27.41 40.20 -31.83
CA GLY A 494 28.11 41.32 -31.17
C GLY A 494 27.53 41.81 -29.83
N PRO A 495 28.34 42.17 -28.81
CA PRO A 495 27.85 42.26 -27.42
C PRO A 495 28.13 43.58 -26.66
N ALA A 496 27.58 43.63 -25.43
CA ALA A 496 27.88 44.55 -24.31
C ALA A 496 27.39 46.02 -24.44
N GLY A 497 27.00 46.63 -23.30
CA GLY A 497 26.46 48.01 -23.28
C GLY A 497 25.76 48.42 -21.97
N THR A 498 26.54 48.62 -20.92
CA THR A 498 26.23 49.19 -19.59
C THR A 498 25.15 50.31 -19.49
N LEU A 499 24.35 50.24 -18.41
CA LEU A 499 23.71 51.30 -17.59
C LEU A 499 24.00 52.79 -17.96
N PRO A 500 23.02 53.73 -17.82
CA PRO A 500 22.64 54.20 -16.47
C PRO A 500 21.22 54.76 -16.20
N ALA A 501 20.89 54.77 -14.90
CA ALA A 501 20.13 55.78 -14.12
C ALA A 501 18.94 56.56 -14.74
N GLY A 502 17.72 56.12 -14.42
CA GLY A 502 16.88 56.77 -13.39
C GLY A 502 16.31 58.18 -13.63
N VAL A 503 14.97 58.26 -13.72
CA VAL A 503 14.17 59.47 -13.40
C VAL A 503 12.90 59.07 -12.62
N ALA A 504 12.61 59.81 -11.55
CA ALA A 504 11.32 59.91 -10.86
C ALA A 504 11.29 61.24 -10.07
N PRO A 505 10.14 61.74 -9.59
CA PRO A 505 8.76 61.32 -9.82
C PRO A 505 7.88 62.45 -10.42
N ALA A 506 6.59 62.17 -10.64
CA ALA A 506 5.54 63.20 -10.70
C ALA A 506 4.23 62.64 -10.13
N SER A 507 3.57 63.41 -9.26
CA SER A 507 2.37 62.98 -8.53
C SER A 507 1.15 63.82 -8.94
N ALA A 508 -0.04 63.21 -8.96
CA ALA A 508 -1.31 63.92 -8.98
C ALA A 508 -2.35 63.18 -8.12
N ALA A 509 -2.97 63.92 -7.20
CA ALA A 509 -4.18 63.53 -6.48
C ALA A 509 -5.37 64.36 -7.07
N ALA A 510 -6.63 64.32 -6.61
CA ALA A 510 -7.22 63.80 -5.37
C ALA A 510 -8.75 63.56 -5.53
N ALA A 511 -9.44 63.40 -4.40
CA ALA A 511 -10.90 63.37 -4.18
C ALA A 511 -11.63 62.07 -4.59
N GLY A 512 -12.63 61.60 -3.82
CA GLY A 512 -13.09 62.09 -2.51
C GLY A 512 -14.19 61.22 -1.89
N THR A 513 -14.29 61.21 -0.56
CA THR A 513 -15.35 60.51 0.20
C THR A 513 -16.58 61.41 0.42
N PRO A 514 -17.77 60.82 0.69
CA PRO A 514 -18.22 60.77 2.09
C PRO A 514 -18.97 59.48 2.49
N SER A 515 -19.37 59.41 3.76
CA SER A 515 -20.22 58.38 4.40
C SER A 515 -21.16 59.09 5.41
N PRO A 516 -21.92 58.41 6.28
CA PRO A 516 -22.92 57.35 6.09
C PRO A 516 -24.34 57.78 6.59
N VAL A 517 -25.36 56.91 6.51
CA VAL A 517 -26.67 57.10 7.20
C VAL A 517 -27.19 55.76 7.79
N PHE A 518 -27.93 55.84 8.90
CA PHE A 518 -28.44 54.73 9.72
C PHE A 518 -29.85 54.22 9.32
N ALA A 519 -30.18 52.99 9.74
CA ALA A 519 -31.52 52.54 10.14
C ALA A 519 -31.41 51.44 11.23
N THR A 520 -32.44 51.21 12.06
CA THR A 520 -32.31 50.52 13.36
C THR A 520 -33.50 49.61 13.77
N GLY A 521 -33.20 48.55 14.53
CA GLY A 521 -34.08 47.73 15.40
C GLY A 521 -33.23 46.60 16.00
N GLN A 522 -33.16 46.29 17.31
CA GLN A 522 -34.18 46.00 18.34
C GLN A 522 -35.09 44.82 17.96
N GLU A 523 -35.25 43.76 18.77
CA GLU A 523 -34.72 43.40 20.12
C GLU A 523 -34.70 41.85 20.29
N ALA A 524 -34.36 41.15 21.39
CA ALA A 524 -34.32 41.48 22.83
C ALA A 524 -33.21 40.71 23.62
N ALA A 525 -33.46 40.40 24.91
CA ALA A 525 -32.59 39.70 25.88
C ALA A 525 -32.69 38.14 25.79
N THR A 526 -31.92 37.29 26.49
CA THR A 526 -31.30 37.29 27.85
C THR A 526 -30.00 36.44 27.87
N GLY A 527 -29.14 36.39 28.91
CA GLY A 527 -29.01 37.14 30.17
C GLY A 527 -28.13 36.41 31.21
N HIS A 528 -27.44 37.16 32.10
CA HIS A 528 -26.48 36.75 33.17
C HIS A 528 -25.05 36.34 32.71
N GLY A 529 -23.94 36.73 33.39
CA GLY A 529 -23.79 37.83 34.37
C GLY A 529 -22.54 37.77 35.29
N ALA A 530 -21.76 38.88 35.36
CA ALA A 530 -20.78 39.27 36.40
C ALA A 530 -19.52 38.37 36.61
N ALA A 531 -18.37 38.81 37.16
CA ALA A 531 -17.69 40.11 37.43
C ALA A 531 -16.19 39.78 37.72
N ALA A 532 -15.11 40.49 37.33
CA ALA A 532 -14.70 41.91 37.26
C ALA A 532 -13.75 42.37 38.42
N GLY A 533 -12.57 42.92 38.06
CA GLY A 533 -11.50 43.46 38.95
C GLY A 533 -10.10 43.21 38.35
N ARG A 534 -9.26 44.20 37.96
CA ARG A 534 -8.45 45.19 38.74
C ARG A 534 -7.27 44.55 39.51
N GLU A 535 -6.04 45.09 39.55
CA GLU A 535 -5.52 46.41 39.09
C GLU A 535 -3.97 46.47 38.88
N ALA A 536 -3.53 47.40 38.03
CA ALA A 536 -2.30 48.22 38.01
C ALA A 536 -0.88 47.72 38.46
N ALA A 537 0.04 47.77 37.47
CA ALA A 537 1.42 48.34 37.47
C ALA A 537 2.26 48.55 38.76
N GLY A 538 3.56 48.18 38.69
CA GLY A 538 4.60 48.73 39.59
C GLY A 538 6.01 48.12 39.48
N GLY A 539 7.03 48.98 39.44
CA GLY A 539 8.47 48.72 39.65
C GLY A 539 9.19 50.05 39.88
N PRO A 540 10.54 50.14 40.06
CA PRO A 540 11.57 49.10 40.21
C PRO A 540 12.24 49.16 41.62
N PHE A 541 13.36 48.45 41.88
CA PHE A 541 14.55 48.93 42.64
C PHE A 541 15.67 47.87 42.79
N ALA A 542 16.87 48.33 43.18
CA ALA A 542 18.07 47.60 43.66
C ALA A 542 18.78 48.53 44.72
N PRO A 543 19.97 48.28 45.32
CA PRO A 543 20.96 47.20 45.15
C PRO A 543 21.65 46.69 46.47
N THR A 544 22.86 46.12 46.36
CA THR A 544 23.96 45.94 47.37
C THR A 544 23.92 44.84 48.45
N GLY A 545 25.12 44.34 48.82
CA GLY A 545 25.42 43.37 49.91
C GLY A 545 25.97 44.09 51.17
N PRO A 546 27.03 43.62 51.89
CA PRO A 546 27.94 42.47 51.67
C PRO A 546 28.20 41.57 52.92
N SER A 547 29.02 40.50 52.80
CA SER A 547 29.85 39.87 53.89
C SER A 547 30.65 38.66 53.35
N ALA A 548 31.36 37.89 54.19
CA ALA A 548 32.81 38.04 54.46
C ALA A 548 33.39 36.81 55.21
N GLY A 549 34.69 36.50 55.03
CA GLY A 549 35.43 35.44 55.76
C GLY A 549 36.52 34.76 54.91
N GLY A 550 37.63 34.29 55.51
CA GLY A 550 38.76 33.70 54.74
C GLY A 550 39.71 32.81 55.56
N GLY A 551 40.62 32.10 54.86
CA GLY A 551 41.62 31.22 55.50
C GLY A 551 42.63 30.56 54.53
N GLN A 552 43.92 30.64 54.89
CA GLN A 552 45.17 30.08 54.32
C GLN A 552 46.25 30.26 55.46
N PRO A 553 47.50 29.71 55.43
CA PRO A 553 48.29 29.15 54.31
C PRO A 553 49.15 27.88 54.66
N TYR A 554 50.08 27.51 53.75
CA TYR A 554 51.21 26.53 53.89
C TYR A 554 50.83 25.03 53.99
N GLY A 555 51.69 24.05 53.66
CA GLY A 555 53.10 24.03 53.19
C GLY A 555 53.42 22.77 52.35
N ALA A 556 54.70 22.41 52.12
CA ALA A 556 55.10 21.48 51.04
C ALA A 556 55.98 20.25 51.44
N ALA A 557 56.06 19.29 50.50
CA ALA A 557 56.99 18.14 50.35
C ALA A 557 56.68 16.80 51.08
N GLY A 558 56.84 15.68 50.35
CA GLY A 558 56.77 14.31 50.89
C GLY A 558 56.54 13.18 49.84
N ILE A 559 57.48 12.26 49.71
CA ILE A 559 57.51 10.97 48.94
C ILE A 559 58.00 9.90 49.96
N PRO A 560 57.75 8.55 49.89
CA PRO A 560 57.29 7.69 48.77
C PRO A 560 56.16 6.65 49.12
N HIS A 561 55.71 5.84 48.14
CA HIS A 561 55.98 4.38 48.08
C HIS A 561 55.45 3.70 46.79
N GLN A 562 56.08 2.58 46.40
CA GLN A 562 55.76 1.74 45.23
C GLN A 562 55.43 0.29 45.64
N ALA A 563 54.71 -0.44 44.77
CA ALA A 563 54.78 -1.90 44.64
C ALA A 563 54.36 -2.33 43.21
N GLY A 564 55.04 -3.33 42.61
CA GLY A 564 54.76 -3.85 41.26
C GLY A 564 56.04 -4.34 40.54
N PRO A 565 56.20 -5.64 40.18
CA PRO A 565 57.55 -6.22 39.94
C PRO A 565 57.88 -6.63 38.48
N GLY A 566 59.19 -6.84 38.22
CA GLY A 566 59.70 -7.54 37.02
C GLY A 566 61.24 -7.61 36.93
N PRO A 567 61.87 -8.81 36.79
CA PRO A 567 63.34 -8.94 36.67
C PRO A 567 63.88 -9.72 35.45
N GLY A 568 64.98 -9.23 34.84
CA GLY A 568 66.13 -10.02 34.33
C GLY A 568 66.04 -10.97 33.09
N VAL A 569 66.33 -10.47 31.87
CA VAL A 569 67.62 -10.60 31.10
C VAL A 569 68.47 -11.90 31.27
N PRO A 570 69.22 -12.50 30.27
CA PRO A 570 69.38 -12.25 28.80
C PRO A 570 69.37 -13.51 27.85
N GLN A 571 69.43 -13.35 26.51
CA GLN A 571 70.50 -13.86 25.57
C GLN A 571 70.15 -13.85 24.04
N ALA A 572 71.19 -13.67 23.20
CA ALA A 572 71.34 -13.98 21.73
C ALA A 572 70.36 -13.37 20.68
N GLY A 573 70.72 -13.18 19.40
CA GLY A 573 72.06 -13.15 18.77
C GLY A 573 72.12 -13.37 17.23
N TRP A 574 72.52 -12.33 16.45
CA TRP A 574 72.96 -12.36 15.03
C TRP A 574 71.89 -12.70 13.94
N PRO A 575 72.13 -12.45 12.62
CA PRO A 575 72.56 -11.18 11.98
C PRO A 575 71.84 -10.86 10.63
N GLY A 576 72.06 -9.68 10.03
CA GLY A 576 71.75 -9.45 8.60
C GLY A 576 71.57 -7.98 8.14
N VAL A 577 72.45 -7.50 7.26
CA VAL A 577 72.47 -6.15 6.59
C VAL A 577 72.97 -6.40 5.16
N PRO A 578 72.34 -5.90 4.06
CA PRO A 578 72.40 -4.49 3.63
C PRO A 578 71.12 -3.95 2.93
N GLY A 579 71.01 -2.67 2.54
CA GLY A 579 71.88 -1.51 2.77
C GLY A 579 71.80 -0.44 1.66
N SER A 580 72.32 0.76 1.94
CA SER A 580 72.34 1.97 1.08
C SER A 580 70.97 2.63 0.77
N GLY A 581 70.87 3.97 0.66
CA GLY A 581 71.88 4.99 0.92
C GLY A 581 71.33 6.43 0.89
N MET A 582 72.00 7.35 1.58
CA MET A 582 71.74 8.80 1.54
C MET A 582 72.83 9.51 0.74
N PRO A 583 72.46 10.52 -0.06
CA PRO A 583 73.17 11.79 -0.02
C PRO A 583 72.18 12.98 0.05
N GLY A 584 72.53 14.12 0.63
CA GLY A 584 73.75 14.49 1.34
C GLY A 584 73.71 15.99 1.68
N SER A 585 74.22 16.38 2.85
CA SER A 585 74.23 17.80 3.28
C SER A 585 75.61 18.44 3.09
N PRO A 586 75.70 19.63 2.47
CA PRO A 586 76.76 20.60 2.73
C PRO A 586 76.30 21.63 3.77
N ALA A 587 77.22 22.11 4.62
CA ALA A 587 76.92 23.04 5.72
C ALA A 587 77.81 24.31 5.69
N GLY A 588 77.28 25.40 6.24
CA GLY A 588 77.96 26.72 6.30
C GLY A 588 77.67 27.61 5.09
N PRO A 589 77.90 28.94 5.17
CA PRO A 589 78.75 29.65 6.14
C PRO A 589 77.95 30.38 7.25
N ALA A 590 78.64 31.20 8.06
CA ALA A 590 78.16 31.73 9.33
C ALA A 590 77.99 33.26 9.40
N ARG A 591 77.19 33.70 10.40
CA ARG A 591 77.11 35.05 11.00
C ARG A 591 76.76 36.24 10.09
N GLY A 592 75.48 36.60 10.09
CA GLY A 592 75.00 37.97 9.85
C GLY A 592 73.90 38.34 10.85
N GLY A 593 74.09 39.38 11.66
CA GLY A 593 73.20 39.68 12.78
C GLY A 593 71.92 40.41 12.39
N ARG A 594 70.75 39.88 12.78
CA ARG A 594 69.45 40.59 12.77
C ARG A 594 68.54 40.08 13.90
N ARG A 595 67.82 41.00 14.57
CA ARG A 595 66.85 40.69 15.64
C ARG A 595 65.62 39.91 15.09
N PRO A 596 64.87 39.19 15.94
CA PRO A 596 64.25 37.93 15.52
C PRO A 596 62.94 38.12 14.73
N ARG A 597 63.03 37.96 13.41
CA ARG A 597 61.85 37.69 12.56
C ARG A 597 61.26 36.30 12.82
N SER A 598 62.08 35.34 13.24
CA SER A 598 61.62 34.00 13.63
C SER A 598 60.55 34.04 14.72
N LEU A 599 60.72 34.87 15.76
CA LEU A 599 59.77 34.93 16.87
C LEU A 599 58.40 35.47 16.43
N TRP A 600 58.37 36.43 15.51
CA TRP A 600 57.11 36.92 14.90
C TRP A 600 56.48 35.91 13.93
N ILE A 601 57.29 35.14 13.19
CA ILE A 601 56.79 34.04 12.34
C ILE A 601 56.21 32.91 13.19
N SER A 602 56.87 32.53 14.30
CA SER A 602 56.36 31.56 15.27
C SER A 602 55.09 32.07 15.96
N LEU A 603 55.03 33.34 16.38
CA LEU A 603 53.83 33.92 16.99
C LEU A 603 52.68 33.98 15.98
N GLY A 604 52.95 34.33 14.73
CA GLY A 604 51.97 34.30 13.63
C GLY A 604 51.48 32.89 13.31
N ALA A 605 52.37 31.89 13.30
CA ALA A 605 52.01 30.49 13.10
C ALA A 605 51.18 29.93 14.28
N VAL A 606 51.51 30.28 15.52
CA VAL A 606 50.72 29.92 16.70
C VAL A 606 49.37 30.64 16.70
N ALA A 607 49.30 31.91 16.31
CA ALA A 607 48.03 32.64 16.19
C ALA A 607 47.16 32.09 15.05
N ALA A 608 47.76 31.70 13.92
CA ALA A 608 47.04 31.03 12.83
C ALA A 608 46.56 29.64 13.23
N LEU A 609 47.39 28.84 13.91
CA LEU A 609 47.00 27.52 14.41
C LEU A 609 45.91 27.63 15.48
N ALA A 610 46.01 28.58 16.41
CA ALA A 610 44.96 28.88 17.37
C ALA A 610 43.67 29.35 16.67
N GLY A 611 43.77 30.20 15.63
CA GLY A 611 42.63 30.59 14.81
C GLY A 611 41.97 29.42 14.09
N VAL A 612 42.75 28.49 13.53
CA VAL A 612 42.25 27.25 12.90
C VAL A 612 41.63 26.31 13.94
N ILE A 613 42.23 26.15 15.13
CA ILE A 613 41.67 25.35 16.22
C ILE A 613 40.36 25.97 16.74
N THR A 614 40.32 27.29 16.95
CA THR A 614 39.09 27.99 17.35
C THR A 614 38.02 27.92 16.27
N ALA A 615 38.37 28.05 14.98
CA ALA A 615 37.44 27.86 13.87
C ALA A 615 36.94 26.41 13.78
N ALA A 616 37.79 25.41 13.98
CA ALA A 616 37.42 24.00 14.00
C ALA A 616 36.54 23.65 15.22
N VAL A 617 36.84 24.18 16.41
CA VAL A 617 36.00 24.02 17.60
C VAL A 617 34.66 24.73 17.41
N LEU A 618 34.62 25.93 16.86
CA LEU A 618 33.37 26.62 16.52
C LEU A 618 32.58 25.90 15.43
N TYR A 619 33.24 25.24 14.47
CA TYR A 619 32.59 24.44 13.42
C TYR A 619 32.02 23.13 13.96
N LEU A 620 32.75 22.44 14.83
CA LEU A 620 32.35 21.16 15.43
C LEU A 620 31.34 21.32 16.59
N ALA A 621 31.39 22.44 17.32
CA ALA A 621 30.45 22.78 18.38
C ALA A 621 29.28 23.67 17.91
N ARG A 622 29.27 24.09 16.63
CA ARG A 622 28.10 24.75 16.04
C ARG A 622 26.96 23.75 15.93
N ASP A 623 25.80 24.17 16.40
CA ASP A 623 24.57 23.46 16.12
C ASP A 623 24.29 23.44 14.61
N ARG A 624 24.25 22.23 14.02
CA ARG A 624 23.91 22.03 12.60
C ARG A 624 22.43 22.35 12.32
N HIS A 625 21.58 22.10 13.31
CA HIS A 625 20.13 22.26 13.24
C HIS A 625 19.67 23.06 14.47
N PRO A 626 19.94 24.39 14.48
CA PRO A 626 19.42 25.28 15.52
C PRO A 626 17.90 25.34 15.43
N GLU A 627 17.25 25.63 16.55
CA GLU A 627 15.80 25.85 16.55
C GLU A 627 15.46 27.16 15.82
N LEU A 628 14.47 27.10 14.92
CA LEU A 628 14.02 28.23 14.11
C LEU A 628 13.20 29.21 14.96
N ASP A 629 13.37 30.51 14.72
CA ASP A 629 12.45 31.50 15.26
C ASP A 629 11.17 31.52 14.39
N PHE A 630 10.25 30.63 14.75
CA PHE A 630 9.01 30.35 14.04
C PHE A 630 8.06 31.55 14.05
N GLU A 631 7.97 32.31 12.97
CA GLU A 631 7.07 33.47 12.89
C GLU A 631 5.66 33.12 12.42
N PRO A 632 4.61 33.75 12.99
CA PRO A 632 3.23 33.56 12.54
C PRO A 632 3.04 33.80 11.04
N PHE A 633 2.18 32.99 10.42
CA PHE A 633 1.94 33.02 8.98
C PHE A 633 1.54 34.43 8.50
N GLY A 634 2.47 35.07 7.78
CA GLY A 634 2.27 36.38 7.19
C GLY A 634 1.33 36.36 5.98
N LYS A 635 1.42 37.40 5.14
CA LYS A 635 0.66 37.45 3.89
C LYS A 635 1.12 36.33 2.95
N ALA A 636 0.23 35.39 2.66
CA ALA A 636 0.47 34.34 1.68
C ALA A 636 0.76 34.89 0.27
N PHE A 637 1.65 34.20 -0.45
CA PHE A 637 1.74 34.31 -1.90
C PHE A 637 0.81 33.25 -2.52
N ARG A 638 0.14 33.59 -3.63
CA ARG A 638 -0.79 32.69 -4.33
C ARG A 638 -0.43 32.56 -5.80
N VAL A 639 -0.38 31.35 -6.31
CA VAL A 639 0.01 31.01 -7.69
C VAL A 639 -1.15 30.26 -8.34
N ALA A 640 -1.83 30.90 -9.30
CA ALA A 640 -3.04 30.38 -9.91
C ALA A 640 -2.82 29.05 -10.64
N ALA A 641 -3.79 28.13 -10.50
CA ALA A 641 -3.79 26.79 -11.09
C ALA A 641 -4.97 26.63 -12.06
N GLY A 642 -4.86 27.30 -13.22
CA GLY A 642 -5.91 27.29 -14.24
C GLY A 642 -7.14 28.15 -13.90
N ALA A 643 -8.25 27.87 -14.58
CA ALA A 643 -9.55 28.53 -14.36
C ALA A 643 -10.55 27.63 -13.61
N GLU A 644 -10.46 26.32 -13.80
CA GLU A 644 -11.25 25.30 -13.12
C GLU A 644 -10.69 24.97 -11.72
N ARG A 645 -11.31 24.04 -10.98
CA ARG A 645 -10.83 23.52 -9.68
C ARG A 645 -10.18 22.16 -9.94
N PRO A 646 -8.83 22.02 -9.94
CA PRO A 646 -8.19 20.77 -10.34
C PRO A 646 -8.56 19.60 -9.43
N SER A 647 -8.65 18.39 -9.98
CA SER A 647 -8.96 17.18 -9.20
C SER A 647 -7.88 16.90 -8.15
N ASP A 648 -6.62 16.99 -8.56
CA ASP A 648 -5.44 16.64 -7.78
C ASP A 648 -4.45 17.83 -7.79
N MET A 649 -3.60 17.96 -6.76
CA MET A 649 -2.57 19.00 -6.70
C MET A 649 -1.32 18.47 -6.01
N PHE A 650 -0.15 18.76 -6.57
CA PHE A 650 1.14 18.23 -6.12
C PHE A 650 2.13 19.37 -5.86
N THR A 651 2.91 19.29 -4.80
CA THR A 651 3.96 20.29 -4.50
C THR A 651 5.26 19.65 -3.98
N ALA A 652 6.38 20.21 -4.40
CA ALA A 652 7.71 19.89 -3.88
C ALA A 652 8.55 21.17 -3.72
N VAL A 653 9.09 21.41 -2.53
CA VAL A 653 9.97 22.55 -2.21
C VAL A 653 11.40 22.04 -2.06
N VAL A 654 12.33 22.69 -2.76
CA VAL A 654 13.75 22.31 -2.82
C VAL A 654 14.60 23.57 -2.88
N GLY A 655 15.38 23.83 -1.83
CA GLY A 655 16.22 25.03 -1.75
C GLY A 655 15.41 26.32 -1.94
N ASP A 656 15.77 27.10 -2.97
CA ASP A 656 15.14 28.36 -3.35
C ASP A 656 13.88 28.19 -4.23
N ARG A 657 13.46 26.96 -4.54
CA ARG A 657 12.40 26.65 -5.51
C ARG A 657 11.23 25.88 -4.92
N ALA A 658 10.04 26.14 -5.44
CA ALA A 658 8.87 25.29 -5.28
C ALA A 658 8.35 24.88 -6.66
N TYR A 659 8.13 23.59 -6.86
CA TYR A 659 7.48 23.01 -8.02
C TYR A 659 6.03 22.69 -7.67
N LEU A 660 5.12 23.12 -8.54
CA LEU A 660 3.68 23.10 -8.34
C LEU A 660 3.06 22.43 -9.56
N ALA A 661 2.23 21.40 -9.37
CA ALA A 661 1.63 20.69 -10.49
C ALA A 661 0.18 20.30 -10.29
N TYR A 662 -0.60 20.34 -11.37
CA TYR A 662 -2.04 20.05 -11.37
C TYR A 662 -2.48 19.53 -12.75
N PRO A 663 -3.47 18.61 -12.83
CA PRO A 663 -3.97 18.09 -14.09
C PRO A 663 -4.83 19.14 -14.82
N ARG A 664 -4.77 19.11 -16.16
CA ARG A 664 -5.60 19.92 -17.06
C ARG A 664 -6.74 19.10 -17.67
N GLU A 665 -7.74 19.79 -18.22
CA GLU A 665 -8.85 19.21 -19.01
C GLU A 665 -8.37 18.29 -20.17
N ASP A 666 -7.23 18.61 -20.77
CA ASP A 666 -6.61 17.81 -21.85
C ASP A 666 -5.77 16.62 -21.34
N ARG A 667 -5.94 16.26 -20.06
CA ARG A 667 -5.24 15.22 -19.28
C ARG A 667 -3.73 15.44 -19.08
N ARG A 668 -3.14 16.50 -19.62
CA ARG A 668 -1.72 16.84 -19.39
C ARG A 668 -1.53 17.45 -18.01
N LEU A 669 -0.36 17.25 -17.42
CA LEU A 669 0.02 17.87 -16.15
C LEU A 669 0.59 19.25 -16.43
N ALA A 670 -0.04 20.31 -15.92
CA ALA A 670 0.59 21.63 -15.84
C ALA A 670 1.62 21.63 -14.70
N VAL A 671 2.81 22.17 -14.96
CA VAL A 671 3.93 22.22 -14.02
C VAL A 671 4.54 23.62 -14.01
N ILE A 672 4.53 24.25 -12.84
CA ILE A 672 5.01 25.60 -12.60
C ILE A 672 6.17 25.54 -11.60
N ALA A 673 7.30 26.17 -11.92
CA ALA A 673 8.35 26.44 -10.94
C ALA A 673 8.26 27.89 -10.47
N VAL A 674 8.34 28.11 -9.15
CA VAL A 674 8.39 29.43 -8.53
C VAL A 674 9.56 29.55 -7.56
N GLU A 675 10.01 30.78 -7.33
CA GLU A 675 10.92 31.14 -6.23
C GLU A 675 10.19 30.97 -4.89
N ALA A 676 10.68 30.05 -4.05
CA ALA A 676 9.99 29.58 -2.85
C ALA A 676 9.64 30.70 -1.87
N ALA A 677 10.57 31.64 -1.67
CA ALA A 677 10.42 32.74 -0.72
C ALA A 677 9.46 33.87 -1.18
N THR A 678 9.06 33.91 -2.45
CA THR A 678 8.31 35.05 -3.04
C THR A 678 7.09 34.65 -3.88
N GLY A 679 6.96 33.36 -4.25
CA GLY A 679 5.98 32.88 -5.23
C GLY A 679 6.23 33.37 -6.67
N ARG A 680 7.35 34.03 -6.95
CA ARG A 680 7.67 34.57 -8.28
C ARG A 680 7.90 33.44 -9.28
N LYS A 681 7.05 33.36 -10.32
CA LYS A 681 7.16 32.34 -11.38
C LYS A 681 8.50 32.42 -12.11
N LEU A 682 9.16 31.26 -12.22
CA LEU A 682 10.43 31.05 -12.90
C LEU A 682 10.20 30.47 -14.30
N TRP A 683 9.38 29.42 -14.40
CA TRP A 683 8.90 28.85 -15.66
C TRP A 683 7.53 28.21 -15.49
N ASP A 684 6.88 27.92 -16.62
CA ASP A 684 5.52 27.41 -16.74
C ASP A 684 5.48 26.44 -17.93
N ARG A 685 5.04 25.20 -17.71
CA ARG A 685 5.19 24.07 -18.64
C ARG A 685 4.04 23.07 -18.49
N GLU A 686 4.00 22.14 -19.43
CA GLU A 686 2.99 21.10 -19.52
C GLU A 686 3.69 19.79 -19.90
N SER A 687 3.21 18.65 -19.40
CA SER A 687 3.72 17.34 -19.80
C SER A 687 3.57 17.12 -21.32
N VAL A 688 4.54 16.45 -21.93
CA VAL A 688 4.53 16.08 -23.36
C VAL A 688 3.54 14.94 -23.63
N SER A 689 3.33 14.04 -22.66
CA SER A 689 2.41 12.91 -22.82
C SER A 689 0.93 13.29 -22.68
N THR A 690 0.12 12.86 -23.66
CA THR A 690 -1.36 12.76 -23.60
C THR A 690 -1.86 11.32 -23.49
N ASP A 691 -0.99 10.33 -23.67
CA ASP A 691 -1.41 8.99 -24.13
C ASP A 691 -1.32 7.91 -23.05
N ALA A 692 -0.80 8.25 -21.87
CA ALA A 692 -0.44 7.30 -20.81
C ALA A 692 -0.89 7.74 -19.40
N ALA A 693 -1.86 8.66 -19.31
CA ALA A 693 -2.36 9.21 -18.06
C ALA A 693 -3.83 9.64 -18.21
N ASP A 694 -4.75 8.93 -17.53
CA ASP A 694 -6.10 9.46 -17.23
C ASP A 694 -6.13 10.14 -15.85
N ARG A 695 -5.09 9.90 -15.03
CA ARG A 695 -4.78 10.59 -13.77
C ARG A 695 -3.27 10.74 -13.61
N TRP A 696 -2.86 11.51 -12.60
CA TRP A 696 -1.45 11.69 -12.21
C TRP A 696 -1.26 11.28 -10.75
N GLN A 697 -0.16 10.60 -10.45
CA GLN A 697 0.16 10.12 -9.09
C GLN A 697 0.87 11.22 -8.29
N GLY A 698 1.78 11.96 -8.93
CA GLY A 698 2.52 13.01 -8.24
C GLY A 698 3.66 13.62 -9.05
N LEU A 699 4.40 14.46 -8.34
CA LEU A 699 5.61 15.14 -8.78
C LEU A 699 6.70 14.87 -7.74
N VAL A 700 7.86 14.40 -8.20
CA VAL A 700 9.08 14.22 -7.41
C VAL A 700 10.13 15.20 -7.90
N ALA A 701 10.81 15.90 -7.00
CA ALA A 701 11.94 16.75 -7.40
C ALA A 701 13.24 15.92 -7.35
N LEU A 702 14.16 16.18 -8.26
CA LEU A 702 15.37 15.38 -8.49
C LEU A 702 16.60 16.30 -8.58
N PRO A 703 17.84 15.79 -8.45
CA PRO A 703 19.04 16.60 -8.60
C PRO A 703 19.10 17.35 -9.96
N GLY A 704 18.82 18.66 -9.92
CA GLY A 704 18.73 19.50 -11.11
C GLY A 704 17.57 19.14 -12.08
N ALA A 705 16.57 18.37 -11.65
CA ALA A 705 15.45 17.93 -12.49
C ALA A 705 14.13 17.80 -11.70
N VAL A 706 13.04 17.47 -12.40
CA VAL A 706 11.72 17.21 -11.81
C VAL A 706 11.09 16.01 -12.54
N GLY A 707 10.74 14.96 -11.82
CA GLY A 707 10.02 13.80 -12.34
C GLY A 707 8.50 13.95 -12.16
N LEU A 708 7.75 13.63 -13.21
CA LEU A 708 6.29 13.61 -13.24
C LEU A 708 5.83 12.15 -13.33
N LEU A 709 4.93 11.74 -12.45
CA LEU A 709 4.46 10.35 -12.35
C LEU A 709 2.99 10.27 -12.75
N ALA A 710 2.71 9.57 -13.85
CA ALA A 710 1.34 9.23 -14.24
C ALA A 710 0.71 8.22 -13.25
N ASP A 711 -0.62 8.30 -13.07
CA ASP A 711 -1.41 7.32 -12.33
C ASP A 711 -2.17 6.40 -13.29
N ALA A 712 -2.31 5.14 -12.92
CA ALA A 712 -2.90 4.10 -13.76
C ALA A 712 -3.58 3.03 -12.90
N ALA A 713 -4.72 2.52 -13.38
CA ALA A 713 -5.47 1.50 -12.67
C ALA A 713 -4.77 0.12 -12.77
N GLY A 714 -4.07 -0.25 -11.69
CA GLY A 714 -3.53 -1.60 -11.46
C GLY A 714 -2.02 -1.72 -11.57
N ASN A 715 -1.44 -2.60 -10.74
CA ASN A 715 0.00 -2.80 -10.59
C ASN A 715 0.75 -2.99 -11.91
N SER A 716 0.30 -3.91 -12.78
CA SER A 716 1.00 -4.20 -14.04
C SER A 716 0.63 -3.26 -15.20
N THR A 717 -0.04 -2.13 -14.96
CA THR A 717 -0.46 -1.20 -16.02
C THR A 717 0.69 -0.22 -16.34
N PRO A 718 1.22 -0.18 -17.58
CA PRO A 718 2.30 0.72 -17.96
C PRO A 718 1.90 2.21 -17.87
N ARG A 719 2.76 3.03 -17.28
CA ARG A 719 2.58 4.46 -17.04
C ARG A 719 3.88 5.23 -17.29
N GLN A 720 3.77 6.55 -17.48
CA GLN A 720 4.90 7.40 -17.83
C GLN A 720 5.58 8.01 -16.60
N LEU A 721 6.92 7.88 -16.56
CA LEU A 721 7.83 8.77 -15.84
C LEU A 721 8.39 9.77 -16.86
N GLU A 722 7.98 11.04 -16.76
CA GLU A 722 8.49 12.13 -17.59
C GLU A 722 9.39 13.04 -16.77
N VAL A 723 10.63 13.31 -17.23
CA VAL A 723 11.60 14.10 -16.48
C VAL A 723 11.90 15.42 -17.17
N LEU A 724 11.65 16.52 -16.45
CA LEU A 724 11.90 17.90 -16.86
C LEU A 724 13.19 18.45 -16.24
N ASP A 725 13.81 19.41 -16.93
CA ASP A 725 14.93 20.21 -16.43
C ASP A 725 14.49 21.21 -15.34
N ALA A 726 15.11 21.21 -14.16
CA ALA A 726 14.73 22.11 -13.07
C ALA A 726 14.94 23.60 -13.39
N GLY A 727 15.91 23.93 -14.25
CA GLY A 727 16.26 25.30 -14.60
C GLY A 727 15.24 25.96 -15.52
N SER A 728 14.75 25.22 -16.51
CA SER A 728 14.00 25.72 -17.68
C SER A 728 12.63 25.05 -17.91
N GLY A 729 12.36 23.95 -17.21
CA GLY A 729 11.20 23.08 -17.40
C GLY A 729 11.17 22.37 -18.76
N ALA A 730 12.28 22.36 -19.51
CA ALA A 730 12.35 21.63 -20.77
C ALA A 730 12.34 20.10 -20.52
N PRO A 731 11.57 19.31 -21.28
CA PRO A 731 11.63 17.86 -21.20
C PRO A 731 13.04 17.33 -21.51
N ARG A 732 13.58 16.47 -20.65
CA ARG A 732 14.86 15.79 -20.86
C ARG A 732 14.65 14.42 -21.49
N TRP A 733 13.84 13.58 -20.84
CA TRP A 733 13.63 12.18 -21.21
C TRP A 733 12.33 11.62 -20.61
N ARG A 734 11.97 10.42 -21.06
CA ARG A 734 10.77 9.68 -20.66
C ARG A 734 11.09 8.19 -20.50
N HIS A 735 10.52 7.55 -19.49
CA HIS A 735 10.64 6.12 -19.23
C HIS A 735 9.26 5.52 -18.93
N THR A 736 9.09 4.21 -19.19
CA THR A 736 7.87 3.48 -18.86
C THR A 736 8.09 2.73 -17.55
N VAL A 737 7.23 2.97 -16.58
CA VAL A 737 7.19 2.25 -15.29
C VAL A 737 5.81 1.59 -15.12
N HIS A 738 5.63 0.80 -14.08
CA HIS A 738 4.38 0.11 -13.73
C HIS A 738 3.85 0.60 -12.37
N GLY A 739 2.60 0.26 -12.06
CA GLY A 739 1.86 0.72 -10.88
C GLY A 739 2.52 0.43 -9.53
N ASP A 740 3.25 -0.68 -9.40
CA ASP A 740 3.99 -1.06 -8.19
C ASP A 740 5.52 -0.86 -8.27
N ASP A 741 6.02 -0.24 -9.33
CA ASP A 741 7.43 0.14 -9.44
C ASP A 741 7.81 1.25 -8.44
N GLU A 742 8.91 1.05 -7.72
CA GLU A 742 9.49 2.01 -6.77
C GLU A 742 10.66 2.78 -7.42
N ILE A 743 10.89 4.03 -6.99
CA ILE A 743 11.88 4.93 -7.60
C ILE A 743 12.80 5.52 -6.52
N PHE A 744 14.12 5.44 -6.73
CA PHE A 744 15.14 5.92 -5.79
C PHE A 744 16.05 6.96 -6.46
N ALA A 745 16.13 8.16 -5.89
CA ALA A 745 16.91 9.28 -6.43
C ALA A 745 18.38 9.27 -5.96
N GLY A 746 19.28 8.82 -6.83
CA GLY A 746 20.72 9.04 -6.70
C GLY A 746 21.17 10.40 -7.25
N ALA A 747 22.47 10.66 -7.20
CA ALA A 747 23.04 11.95 -7.61
C ALA A 747 22.98 12.19 -9.13
N GLU A 748 23.41 11.21 -9.93
CA GLU A 748 23.42 11.24 -11.40
C GLU A 748 22.56 10.11 -12.00
N VAL A 749 22.04 9.19 -11.17
CA VAL A 749 21.28 8.00 -11.57
C VAL A 749 19.99 7.93 -10.77
N VAL A 750 18.88 7.61 -11.44
CA VAL A 750 17.59 7.25 -10.82
C VAL A 750 17.41 5.74 -10.98
N VAL A 751 17.18 5.03 -9.88
CA VAL A 751 16.91 3.59 -9.92
C VAL A 751 15.41 3.35 -9.93
N VAL A 752 14.93 2.55 -10.89
CA VAL A 752 13.58 1.99 -10.92
C VAL A 752 13.66 0.54 -10.45
N ALA A 753 12.87 0.17 -9.44
CA ALA A 753 12.62 -1.24 -9.12
C ALA A 753 11.45 -1.72 -9.97
N ASP A 754 11.77 -2.23 -11.17
CA ASP A 754 10.82 -2.72 -12.18
C ASP A 754 10.25 -4.06 -11.71
N ARG A 755 9.09 -4.03 -11.02
CA ARG A 755 8.46 -5.21 -10.41
C ARG A 755 7.89 -6.16 -11.45
N THR A 756 7.41 -5.60 -12.57
CA THR A 756 6.88 -6.36 -13.69
C THR A 756 8.01 -7.05 -14.48
N GLY A 757 9.14 -6.36 -14.69
CA GLY A 757 10.36 -6.89 -15.30
C GLY A 757 11.26 -7.69 -14.36
N LYS A 758 11.02 -7.67 -13.04
CA LYS A 758 11.74 -8.40 -11.98
C LYS A 758 13.23 -8.02 -11.89
N ARG A 759 13.52 -6.73 -11.83
CA ARG A 759 14.89 -6.20 -11.91
C ARG A 759 14.97 -4.78 -11.36
N LEU A 760 16.19 -4.36 -11.04
CA LEU A 760 16.53 -2.95 -10.79
C LEU A 760 17.16 -2.35 -12.05
N VAL A 761 16.71 -1.16 -12.46
CA VAL A 761 17.18 -0.45 -13.66
C VAL A 761 17.71 0.92 -13.25
N GLY A 762 19.00 1.18 -13.48
CA GLY A 762 19.63 2.48 -13.23
C GLY A 762 19.60 3.37 -14.48
N LEU A 763 18.92 4.51 -14.40
CA LEU A 763 18.74 5.47 -15.49
C LEU A 763 19.57 6.74 -15.26
N ASP A 764 20.37 7.17 -16.25
CA ASP A 764 21.11 8.44 -16.20
C ASP A 764 20.14 9.64 -16.16
N LEU A 765 20.22 10.44 -15.08
CA LEU A 765 19.29 11.54 -14.78
C LEU A 765 19.30 12.67 -15.83
N ARG A 766 20.32 12.70 -16.70
CA ARG A 766 20.53 13.76 -17.70
C ARG A 766 19.85 13.42 -19.03
N ASN A 767 19.79 12.15 -19.41
CA ASN A 767 19.33 11.70 -20.74
C ASN A 767 18.37 10.48 -20.74
N GLY A 768 18.15 9.81 -19.60
CA GLY A 768 17.27 8.66 -19.46
C GLY A 768 17.81 7.34 -20.00
N SER A 769 19.10 7.25 -20.36
CA SER A 769 19.71 6.01 -20.81
C SER A 769 19.94 5.05 -19.66
N GLU A 770 19.62 3.77 -19.87
CA GLU A 770 20.00 2.67 -18.99
C GLU A 770 21.52 2.62 -18.83
N SER A 771 21.98 2.91 -17.61
CA SER A 771 23.39 2.89 -17.20
C SER A 771 23.80 1.49 -16.73
N TRP A 772 22.86 0.79 -16.08
CA TRP A 772 23.02 -0.57 -15.56
C TRP A 772 21.63 -1.21 -15.31
N THR A 773 21.57 -2.54 -15.32
CA THR A 773 20.41 -3.34 -14.91
C THR A 773 20.90 -4.53 -14.07
N LEU A 774 20.15 -4.90 -13.04
CA LEU A 774 20.42 -6.05 -12.17
C LEU A 774 19.13 -6.86 -11.95
N ASP A 775 19.12 -8.12 -12.37
CA ASP A 775 17.96 -9.01 -12.22
C ASP A 775 17.72 -9.41 -10.74
N ASP A 776 16.45 -9.48 -10.33
CA ASP A 776 16.05 -9.84 -8.97
C ASP A 776 16.31 -11.34 -8.68
N PRO A 777 16.75 -11.71 -7.46
CA PRO A 777 17.00 -13.12 -7.12
C PRO A 777 15.69 -13.92 -7.12
N THR A 778 15.72 -15.10 -7.72
CA THR A 778 14.63 -16.08 -7.66
C THR A 778 14.94 -17.17 -6.65
N ASP A 779 13.97 -17.52 -5.80
CA ASP A 779 14.06 -18.73 -4.97
C ASP A 779 13.93 -20.02 -5.78
N GLU A 780 14.03 -21.17 -5.10
CA GLU A 780 13.92 -22.51 -5.71
C GLU A 780 12.54 -22.81 -6.35
N TYR A 781 11.53 -21.96 -6.12
CA TYR A 781 10.19 -22.02 -6.71
C TYR A 781 9.99 -20.98 -7.83
N GLY A 782 11.02 -20.20 -8.17
CA GLY A 782 10.95 -19.13 -9.17
C GLY A 782 10.29 -17.85 -8.68
N ASN A 783 10.03 -17.71 -7.38
CA ASN A 783 9.49 -16.49 -6.79
C ASN A 783 10.59 -15.41 -6.75
N SER A 784 10.29 -14.27 -7.36
CA SER A 784 11.23 -13.16 -7.60
C SER A 784 10.93 -11.94 -6.72
N ARG A 785 10.03 -12.06 -5.73
CA ARG A 785 9.57 -10.88 -4.98
C ARG A 785 10.69 -10.35 -4.09
N THR A 786 10.97 -9.07 -4.25
CA THR A 786 11.98 -8.31 -3.47
C THR A 786 11.33 -7.19 -2.65
N SER A 787 12.07 -6.56 -1.74
CA SER A 787 11.81 -5.20 -1.25
C SER A 787 13.12 -4.41 -1.23
N VAL A 788 13.06 -3.13 -1.56
CA VAL A 788 14.24 -2.30 -1.83
C VAL A 788 14.25 -1.12 -0.86
N HIS A 789 15.36 -0.94 -0.15
CA HIS A 789 15.48 0.03 0.95
C HIS A 789 16.67 0.94 0.69
N ALA A 790 16.44 2.26 0.73
CA ALA A 790 17.53 3.22 0.65
C ALA A 790 18.43 3.13 1.90
N VAL A 791 19.75 3.08 1.73
CA VAL A 791 20.68 3.25 2.85
C VAL A 791 20.67 4.72 3.26
N THR A 792 19.95 5.02 4.33
CA THR A 792 19.79 6.40 4.84
C THR A 792 21.05 6.87 5.56
N THR A 793 21.30 8.18 5.58
CA THR A 793 22.39 8.81 6.35
C THR A 793 21.85 9.76 7.41
N GLU A 794 22.66 10.15 8.40
CA GLU A 794 22.33 11.24 9.33
C GLU A 794 21.99 12.51 8.55
N GLU A 795 22.76 12.84 7.52
CA GLU A 795 22.53 14.00 6.65
C GLU A 795 21.16 13.91 5.96
N GLY A 796 20.84 12.78 5.32
CA GLY A 796 19.56 12.54 4.64
C GLY A 796 18.35 12.63 5.58
N LEU A 797 18.45 12.07 6.79
CA LEU A 797 17.39 12.13 7.80
C LEU A 797 17.36 13.43 8.60
N ALA A 798 18.34 14.32 8.41
CA ALA A 798 18.35 15.64 9.02
C ALA A 798 17.66 16.73 8.18
N GLY A 799 17.23 16.43 6.95
CA GLY A 799 16.40 17.33 6.13
C GLY A 799 14.89 17.13 6.31
N PRO A 800 14.05 17.84 5.51
CA PRO A 800 12.61 17.67 5.51
C PRO A 800 12.19 16.22 5.28
N GLY A 801 11.13 15.79 5.98
CA GLY A 801 10.53 14.48 5.80
C GLY A 801 9.27 14.49 4.93
N PHE A 802 8.94 13.35 4.35
CA PHE A 802 7.54 12.99 4.09
C PHE A 802 6.83 12.65 5.42
N VAL A 803 5.52 12.40 5.36
CA VAL A 803 4.70 12.14 6.55
C VAL A 803 5.17 10.87 7.27
N ASP A 804 5.48 9.80 6.54
CA ASP A 804 6.08 8.54 7.01
C ASP A 804 7.51 8.67 7.60
N GLY A 805 8.14 9.85 7.47
CA GLY A 805 9.49 10.11 7.95
C GLY A 805 10.61 9.84 6.95
N ALA A 806 10.31 9.33 5.74
CA ALA A 806 11.29 9.20 4.66
C ALA A 806 11.90 10.58 4.30
N PRO A 807 13.16 10.67 3.84
CA PRO A 807 13.70 11.91 3.28
C PRO A 807 12.83 12.43 2.14
N ARG A 808 12.62 13.75 2.07
CA ARG A 808 11.90 14.36 0.94
C ARG A 808 12.85 14.63 -0.23
N ASP A 809 12.50 14.18 -1.43
CA ASP A 809 13.41 14.26 -2.58
C ASP A 809 13.48 15.64 -3.27
N PRO A 810 14.68 16.06 -3.73
CA PRO A 810 15.96 15.43 -3.45
C PRO A 810 16.40 15.78 -2.02
N GLY A 811 16.74 14.75 -1.24
CA GLY A 811 17.21 14.94 0.13
C GLY A 811 18.51 15.77 0.20
N PRO A 812 18.88 16.30 1.38
CA PRO A 812 20.17 16.99 1.56
C PRO A 812 21.38 16.11 1.21
N ALA A 813 21.21 14.77 1.29
CA ALA A 813 22.08 13.79 0.66
C ALA A 813 21.26 12.91 -0.31
N PRO A 814 21.72 12.66 -1.55
CA PRO A 814 21.09 11.72 -2.47
C PRO A 814 21.39 10.27 -2.09
N VAL A 815 20.57 9.32 -2.54
CA VAL A 815 20.76 7.89 -2.25
C VAL A 815 22.02 7.37 -2.94
N ARG A 816 22.96 6.81 -2.17
CA ARG A 816 24.23 6.25 -2.69
C ARG A 816 24.24 4.73 -2.78
N ARG A 817 23.52 4.06 -1.88
CA ARG A 817 23.44 2.61 -1.79
C ARG A 817 22.01 2.16 -1.57
N LEU A 818 21.65 1.00 -2.11
CA LEU A 818 20.38 0.31 -1.88
C LEU A 818 20.61 -1.03 -1.20
N VAL A 819 19.66 -1.44 -0.38
CA VAL A 819 19.55 -2.78 0.19
C VAL A 819 18.37 -3.47 -0.49
N GLN A 820 18.63 -4.50 -1.30
CA GLN A 820 17.61 -5.37 -1.87
C GLN A 820 17.47 -6.62 -1.02
N VAL A 821 16.27 -6.86 -0.47
CA VAL A 821 15.89 -8.06 0.29
C VAL A 821 15.03 -8.96 -0.61
N SER A 822 15.28 -10.26 -0.63
CA SER A 822 14.75 -11.15 -1.67
C SER A 822 14.01 -12.38 -1.14
N ALA A 823 13.19 -13.00 -1.99
CA ALA A 823 12.36 -14.16 -1.65
C ALA A 823 13.15 -15.37 -1.08
N ASP A 824 14.36 -15.61 -1.60
CA ASP A 824 15.32 -16.64 -1.16
C ASP A 824 15.98 -16.34 0.20
N ARG A 825 15.58 -15.24 0.85
CA ARG A 825 16.19 -14.64 2.04
C ARG A 825 17.59 -14.06 1.84
N SER A 826 18.01 -13.81 0.60
CA SER A 826 19.22 -13.02 0.34
C SER A 826 19.01 -11.54 0.60
N VAL A 827 20.10 -10.88 1.00
CA VAL A 827 20.21 -9.43 1.05
C VAL A 827 21.44 -9.02 0.24
N ARG A 828 21.22 -8.12 -0.72
CA ARG A 828 22.26 -7.45 -1.52
C ARG A 828 22.42 -6.00 -1.08
N LEU A 829 23.65 -5.54 -1.01
CA LEU A 829 24.03 -4.13 -0.93
C LEU A 829 24.53 -3.68 -2.31
N ILE A 830 23.91 -2.67 -2.89
CA ILE A 830 24.09 -2.27 -4.29
C ILE A 830 24.50 -0.79 -4.34
N ASP A 831 25.49 -0.44 -5.16
CA ASP A 831 25.85 0.97 -5.43
C ASP A 831 24.90 1.59 -6.46
N VAL A 832 24.37 2.78 -6.18
CA VAL A 832 23.39 3.46 -7.06
C VAL A 832 24.03 4.01 -8.34
N ALA A 833 25.31 4.40 -8.31
CA ALA A 833 25.97 5.01 -9.45
C ALA A 833 26.44 3.96 -10.47
N THR A 834 26.89 2.78 -10.02
CA THR A 834 27.44 1.74 -10.91
C THR A 834 26.54 0.51 -11.09
N GLY A 835 25.62 0.24 -10.15
CA GLY A 835 24.84 -1.00 -10.11
C GLY A 835 25.60 -2.19 -9.53
N ASP A 836 26.84 -2.00 -9.04
CA ASP A 836 27.65 -3.08 -8.49
C ASP A 836 27.03 -3.68 -7.23
N GLU A 837 26.93 -5.01 -7.17
CA GLU A 837 26.65 -5.76 -5.95
C GLU A 837 27.88 -5.71 -5.02
N LEU A 838 27.97 -4.66 -4.21
CA LEU A 838 29.05 -4.43 -3.24
C LEU A 838 29.17 -5.58 -2.22
N ARG A 839 28.02 -6.13 -1.81
CA ARG A 839 27.95 -7.25 -0.85
C ARG A 839 26.66 -8.04 -1.06
N SER A 840 26.72 -9.35 -0.83
CA SER A 840 25.52 -10.20 -0.73
C SER A 840 25.70 -11.27 0.33
N GLN A 841 24.61 -11.64 1.00
CA GLN A 841 24.54 -12.69 2.00
C GLN A 841 23.14 -13.34 2.03
N THR A 842 23.09 -14.67 2.11
CA THR A 842 21.84 -15.44 2.25
C THR A 842 21.43 -15.62 3.71
N ASN A 843 20.14 -15.85 3.94
CA ASN A 843 19.51 -16.03 5.26
C ASN A 843 19.63 -14.80 6.20
N VAL A 844 19.38 -13.61 5.65
CA VAL A 844 19.41 -12.34 6.40
C VAL A 844 18.00 -11.86 6.76
N ALA A 845 17.14 -11.63 5.76
CA ALA A 845 15.78 -11.11 5.93
C ALA A 845 14.88 -11.60 4.78
N ARG A 846 13.56 -11.54 4.94
CA ARG A 846 12.55 -11.67 3.88
C ARG A 846 11.99 -10.31 3.47
N PRO A 847 11.33 -10.19 2.30
CA PRO A 847 10.76 -8.92 1.85
C PRO A 847 9.61 -8.36 2.72
N ASP A 848 9.00 -9.17 3.61
CA ASP A 848 7.98 -8.74 4.58
C ASP A 848 8.55 -8.46 5.99
N ASP A 849 9.82 -8.76 6.24
CA ASP A 849 10.44 -8.52 7.55
C ASP A 849 10.62 -6.99 7.74
N LEU A 850 10.52 -6.49 8.98
CA LEU A 850 10.79 -5.07 9.24
C LEU A 850 12.31 -4.82 9.11
N VAL A 851 12.69 -4.12 8.03
CA VAL A 851 14.08 -3.85 7.64
C VAL A 851 14.33 -2.34 7.57
N VAL A 852 15.50 -1.91 8.05
CA VAL A 852 15.98 -0.52 7.96
C VAL A 852 17.47 -0.52 7.67
N ALA A 853 17.90 0.24 6.68
CA ALA A 853 19.32 0.48 6.40
C ALA A 853 19.72 1.93 6.76
N HIS A 854 20.76 2.10 7.58
CA HIS A 854 21.22 3.39 8.06
C HIS A 854 22.73 3.40 8.29
N GLU A 855 23.43 4.37 7.69
CA GLU A 855 24.90 4.50 7.68
C GLU A 855 25.62 3.18 7.33
N ASP A 856 26.25 2.53 8.31
CA ASP A 856 27.00 1.28 8.20
C ASP A 856 26.24 0.07 8.82
N ARG A 857 24.93 0.20 9.06
CA ARG A 857 24.08 -0.84 9.66
C ARG A 857 22.82 -1.18 8.89
N LEU A 858 22.50 -2.47 8.93
CA LEU A 858 21.22 -3.05 8.54
C LEU A 858 20.53 -3.60 9.80
N TYR A 859 19.36 -3.09 10.11
CA TYR A 859 18.51 -3.58 11.20
C TYR A 859 17.39 -4.45 10.63
N VAL A 860 17.13 -5.59 11.27
CA VAL A 860 16.12 -6.57 10.85
C VAL A 860 15.35 -7.05 12.08
N VAL A 861 14.02 -7.11 12.01
CA VAL A 861 13.21 -7.89 12.96
C VAL A 861 12.83 -9.22 12.34
N ASP A 862 13.36 -10.32 12.88
CA ASP A 862 13.24 -11.66 12.28
C ASP A 862 12.02 -12.48 12.77
N ASP A 863 11.78 -13.64 12.13
CA ASP A 863 10.79 -14.65 12.54
C ASP A 863 10.88 -15.02 14.03
N ASN A 864 12.10 -15.03 14.59
CA ASN A 864 12.37 -15.41 15.98
C ASN A 864 12.12 -14.27 16.97
N ARG A 865 11.64 -13.11 16.49
CA ARG A 865 11.39 -11.87 17.24
C ARG A 865 12.65 -11.30 17.88
N LEU A 866 13.76 -11.39 17.14
CA LEU A 866 15.01 -10.71 17.43
C LEU A 866 15.09 -9.42 16.62
N LEU A 867 15.43 -8.32 17.26
CA LEU A 867 15.98 -7.16 16.58
C LEU A 867 17.48 -7.40 16.41
N LEU A 868 17.86 -7.68 15.18
CA LEU A 868 19.23 -7.96 14.74
C LEU A 868 19.85 -6.71 14.12
N ALA A 869 21.17 -6.55 14.28
CA ALA A 869 21.95 -5.58 13.54
C ALA A 869 23.13 -6.26 12.83
N TYR A 870 23.30 -5.95 11.55
CA TYR A 870 24.38 -6.41 10.69
C TYR A 870 25.21 -5.19 10.24
N GLU A 871 26.54 -5.32 10.21
CA GLU A 871 27.41 -4.38 9.50
C GLU A 871 27.14 -4.48 7.99
N LEU A 872 26.85 -3.35 7.31
CA LEU A 872 26.46 -3.38 5.89
C LEU A 872 27.57 -3.87 4.96
N ASP A 873 28.82 -3.45 5.17
CA ASP A 873 29.94 -3.82 4.30
C ASP A 873 30.40 -5.28 4.47
N THR A 874 30.01 -5.96 5.57
CA THR A 874 30.37 -7.37 5.81
C THR A 874 29.20 -8.34 5.65
N LEU A 875 27.98 -7.91 6.02
CA LEU A 875 26.80 -8.75 6.24
C LEU A 875 27.12 -10.03 7.04
N ALA A 876 28.06 -9.93 7.99
CA ALA A 876 28.53 -11.05 8.78
C ALA A 876 27.52 -11.48 9.86
N LYS A 877 27.96 -12.26 10.85
CA LYS A 877 27.11 -12.70 11.97
C LYS A 877 26.53 -11.47 12.71
N PRO A 878 25.19 -11.35 12.84
CA PRO A 878 24.58 -10.18 13.44
C PRO A 878 24.83 -10.08 14.95
N SER A 879 24.76 -8.86 15.47
CA SER A 879 24.53 -8.60 16.88
C SER A 879 23.02 -8.71 17.19
N VAL A 880 22.67 -9.16 18.39
CA VAL A 880 21.28 -9.20 18.88
C VAL A 880 21.07 -8.01 19.79
N LEU A 881 20.33 -7.00 19.32
CA LEU A 881 20.08 -5.77 20.09
C LEU A 881 18.95 -5.97 21.11
N TYR A 882 17.90 -6.68 20.72
CA TYR A 882 16.71 -6.91 21.53
C TYR A 882 16.01 -8.22 21.15
N ARG A 883 15.22 -8.76 22.08
CA ARG A 883 14.33 -9.91 21.89
C ARG A 883 12.97 -9.52 22.47
N LEU A 884 11.89 -9.63 21.70
CA LEU A 884 10.55 -9.32 22.21
C LEU A 884 10.16 -10.37 23.29
N PRO A 885 9.46 -9.99 24.38
CA PRO A 885 9.33 -10.84 25.56
C PRO A 885 8.59 -12.17 25.34
N ASP A 886 7.50 -12.16 24.58
CA ASP A 886 6.66 -13.33 24.32
C ASP A 886 5.87 -13.17 23.00
N ASP A 887 5.07 -14.17 22.64
CA ASP A 887 4.35 -14.28 21.36
C ASP A 887 3.19 -13.27 21.21
N ARG A 888 2.85 -12.57 22.30
CA ARG A 888 1.82 -11.52 22.35
C ARG A 888 2.41 -10.16 22.02
N HIS A 889 3.73 -9.99 22.15
CA HIS A 889 4.42 -8.76 21.77
C HIS A 889 4.79 -8.80 20.29
N ARG A 890 4.51 -7.72 19.56
CA ARG A 890 4.78 -7.58 18.12
C ARG A 890 5.45 -6.27 17.82
N ALA A 891 6.37 -6.31 16.86
CA ALA A 891 6.90 -5.13 16.20
C ALA A 891 5.84 -4.56 15.23
N LYS A 892 5.57 -3.25 15.30
CA LYS A 892 4.72 -2.52 14.35
C LYS A 892 5.53 -1.66 13.37
N ALA A 893 6.58 -1.02 13.86
CA ALA A 893 7.42 -0.11 13.08
C ALA A 893 8.87 -0.20 13.56
N LEU A 894 9.81 0.05 12.64
CA LEU A 894 11.25 0.09 12.89
C LEU A 894 11.81 1.34 12.22
N VAL A 895 12.62 2.13 12.93
CA VAL A 895 13.31 3.32 12.39
C VAL A 895 14.73 3.41 12.97
N PRO A 896 15.69 4.06 12.29
CA PRO A 896 16.93 4.46 12.95
C PRO A 896 16.64 5.60 13.92
N CYS A 897 17.40 5.70 15.01
CA CYS A 897 17.22 6.80 15.99
C CYS A 897 18.54 7.22 16.67
N GLY A 898 19.64 7.16 15.93
CA GLY A 898 20.97 7.61 16.35
C GLY A 898 22.09 6.63 15.97
N GLU A 899 23.33 7.03 16.26
CA GLU A 899 24.55 6.25 16.05
C GLU A 899 24.41 4.80 16.60
N HIS A 900 24.55 3.83 15.70
CA HIS A 900 24.38 2.37 15.96
C HIS A 900 23.15 2.01 16.80
N ARG A 901 22.04 2.74 16.60
CA ARG A 901 20.79 2.58 17.36
C ARG A 901 19.53 2.53 16.47
N ALA A 902 18.74 1.48 16.68
CA ALA A 902 17.39 1.36 16.12
C ALA A 902 16.32 1.55 17.19
N CYS A 903 15.18 2.13 16.79
CA CYS A 903 13.99 2.27 17.61
C CYS A 903 12.86 1.44 17.01
N LEU A 904 12.28 0.58 17.84
CA LEU A 904 11.23 -0.37 17.49
C LEU A 904 9.93 0.01 18.23
N LEU A 905 8.80 0.04 17.52
CA LEU A 905 7.48 0.16 18.17
C LEU A 905 6.97 -1.23 18.51
N GLU A 906 6.96 -1.55 19.80
CA GLU A 906 6.51 -2.83 20.35
C GLU A 906 5.09 -2.68 20.92
N VAL A 907 4.17 -3.56 20.54
CA VAL A 907 2.77 -3.58 20.99
C VAL A 907 2.41 -4.97 21.51
N ALA A 908 1.79 -5.04 22.69
CA ALA A 908 1.40 -6.30 23.33
C ALA A 908 -0.10 -6.59 23.16
N ASN A 909 -0.43 -7.87 22.91
CA ASN A 909 -1.80 -8.37 22.69
C ASN A 909 -2.55 -7.66 21.53
N ALA A 910 -1.82 -7.01 20.61
CA ALA A 910 -2.32 -6.09 19.59
C ALA A 910 -3.07 -4.83 20.10
N ASP A 911 -3.05 -4.54 21.40
CA ASP A 911 -3.63 -3.32 21.98
C ASP A 911 -2.60 -2.17 21.97
N GLU A 912 -2.85 -1.16 21.13
CA GLU A 912 -1.99 0.02 20.98
C GLU A 912 -1.80 0.80 22.29
N LYS A 913 -2.72 0.71 23.26
CA LYS A 913 -2.55 1.33 24.58
C LYS A 913 -1.35 0.75 25.36
N THR A 914 -0.87 -0.43 24.97
CA THR A 914 0.33 -1.06 25.54
C THR A 914 1.64 -0.63 24.86
N ALA A 915 1.57 0.17 23.79
CA ALA A 915 2.70 0.45 22.91
C ALA A 915 3.88 1.13 23.61
N LYS A 916 5.09 0.70 23.24
CA LYS A 916 6.37 1.17 23.77
C LYS A 916 7.37 1.37 22.64
N VAL A 917 8.15 2.44 22.73
CA VAL A 917 9.37 2.60 21.93
C VAL A 917 10.48 1.80 22.62
N VAL A 918 11.02 0.80 21.93
CA VAL A 918 12.20 0.05 22.37
C VAL A 918 13.41 0.62 21.64
N ALA A 919 14.26 1.35 22.35
CA ALA A 919 15.47 1.96 21.80
C ALA A 919 16.67 1.04 22.08
N ALA A 920 17.16 0.35 21.05
CA ALA A 920 18.20 -0.67 21.17
C ALA A 920 19.49 -0.21 20.47
N THR A 921 20.56 -0.07 21.26
CA THR A 921 21.88 0.38 20.79
C THR A 921 22.88 -0.77 20.85
N GLU A 922 23.79 -0.86 19.90
CA GLU A 922 24.89 -1.84 19.98
C GLU A 922 25.70 -1.70 21.28
N GLY A 923 26.03 -2.86 21.88
CA GLY A 923 26.80 -2.94 23.13
C GLY A 923 26.07 -2.48 24.41
N LYS A 924 24.81 -2.06 24.34
CA LYS A 924 24.01 -1.59 25.50
C LYS A 924 22.76 -2.44 25.69
N SER A 925 22.19 -2.40 26.90
CA SER A 925 20.83 -2.92 27.13
C SER A 925 19.80 -2.03 26.43
N ALA A 926 18.82 -2.61 25.76
CA ALA A 926 17.74 -1.85 25.14
C ALA A 926 16.86 -1.16 26.19
N GLU A 927 16.56 0.12 25.96
CA GLU A 927 15.65 0.91 26.78
C GLU A 927 14.21 0.75 26.27
N ARG A 928 13.22 0.94 27.14
CA ARG A 928 11.78 0.82 26.79
C ARG A 928 11.04 2.02 27.34
N TRP A 929 10.50 2.85 26.46
CA TRP A 929 9.84 4.11 26.77
C TRP A 929 8.34 4.00 26.45
N ASP A 930 7.47 4.41 27.38
CA ASP A 930 6.01 4.30 27.20
C ASP A 930 5.49 5.23 26.10
N ALA A 931 4.74 4.69 25.14
CA ALA A 931 4.19 5.40 23.99
C ALA A 931 2.72 4.95 23.72
N PRO A 932 1.82 5.02 24.72
CA PRO A 932 0.49 4.43 24.64
C PRO A 932 -0.36 5.05 23.52
N GLY A 933 -1.04 4.20 22.75
CA GLY A 933 -1.88 4.60 21.62
C GLY A 933 -1.12 4.99 20.36
N MET A 934 0.21 4.88 20.34
CA MET A 934 1.01 5.21 19.16
C MET A 934 1.08 4.01 18.19
N ASP A 935 0.95 4.29 16.89
CA ASP A 935 0.90 3.31 15.80
C ASP A 935 2.06 3.46 14.79
N GLN A 936 2.74 4.61 14.77
CA GLN A 936 3.85 4.92 13.85
C GLN A 936 5.09 5.47 14.58
N LEU A 937 6.27 5.34 13.94
CA LEU A 937 7.51 6.00 14.32
C LEU A 937 8.08 6.80 13.12
N VAL A 938 8.73 7.93 13.41
CA VAL A 938 9.46 8.77 12.45
C VAL A 938 10.83 9.16 13.04
N PRO A 939 11.95 9.03 12.30
CA PRO A 939 13.25 9.48 12.76
C PRO A 939 13.38 11.02 12.74
N VAL A 940 14.02 11.61 13.75
CA VAL A 940 14.30 13.05 13.85
C VAL A 940 15.74 13.25 14.33
N GLY A 941 16.71 12.90 13.46
CA GLY A 941 18.10 12.72 13.85
C GLY A 941 18.24 11.66 14.95
N ALA A 942 18.97 11.96 16.03
CA ALA A 942 19.12 11.08 17.20
C ALA A 942 17.86 10.98 18.11
N ARG A 943 16.70 11.47 17.65
CA ARG A 943 15.39 11.41 18.32
C ARG A 943 14.43 10.55 17.51
N VAL A 944 13.35 10.11 18.16
CA VAL A 944 12.25 9.42 17.49
C VAL A 944 10.91 10.03 17.87
N LEU A 945 10.12 10.30 16.85
CA LEU A 945 8.76 10.83 16.93
C LEU A 945 7.80 9.64 16.86
N ALA A 946 7.11 9.32 17.96
CA ALA A 946 6.00 8.39 17.94
C ALA A 946 4.70 9.14 17.65
N ARG A 947 3.81 8.56 16.85
CA ARG A 947 2.50 9.16 16.53
C ARG A 947 1.36 8.17 16.65
N ARG A 948 0.19 8.71 16.96
CA ARG A 948 -1.13 8.09 16.90
C ARG A 948 -1.84 8.62 15.66
N THR A 949 -2.36 7.74 14.81
CA THR A 949 -3.11 8.10 13.60
C THR A 949 -4.62 8.12 13.86
N TYR A 950 -5.10 7.35 14.84
CA TYR A 950 -6.52 7.17 15.18
C TYR A 950 -6.74 6.91 16.69
N PRO A 951 -7.86 7.33 17.33
CA PRO A 951 -9.02 8.06 16.81
C PRO A 951 -8.77 9.55 16.59
N GLU A 952 -7.96 10.16 17.44
CA GLU A 952 -7.54 11.56 17.37
C GLU A 952 -6.01 11.58 17.18
N PRO A 953 -5.47 12.32 16.20
CA PRO A 953 -4.03 12.35 15.97
C PRO A 953 -3.30 12.97 17.15
N ALA A 954 -2.19 12.37 17.56
CA ALA A 954 -1.30 12.98 18.53
C ALA A 954 0.14 12.50 18.35
N THR A 955 1.06 13.25 18.94
CA THR A 955 2.50 13.13 18.71
C THR A 955 3.28 13.15 20.03
N THR A 956 4.20 12.19 20.21
CA THR A 956 5.19 12.20 21.29
C THR A 956 6.60 12.16 20.72
N LEU A 957 7.42 13.18 21.00
CA LEU A 957 8.84 13.22 20.59
C LEU A 957 9.71 12.72 21.74
N PHE A 958 10.44 11.63 21.54
CA PHE A 958 11.43 11.12 22.49
C PHE A 958 12.83 11.66 22.20
N GLY A 959 13.44 12.27 23.21
CA GLY A 959 14.84 12.64 23.22
C GLY A 959 15.78 11.42 23.18
N PRO A 960 17.09 11.63 22.97
CA PRO A 960 18.04 10.52 22.88
C PRO A 960 18.21 9.71 24.17
N ASP A 961 17.67 10.21 25.29
CA ASP A 961 17.67 9.64 26.65
C ASP A 961 16.25 9.18 27.09
N GLY A 962 15.33 9.02 26.15
CA GLY A 962 13.96 8.58 26.41
C GLY A 962 13.04 9.60 27.07
N ARG A 963 13.51 10.82 27.36
CA ARG A 963 12.65 11.90 27.85
C ARG A 963 11.69 12.34 26.76
N ARG A 964 10.41 12.51 27.11
CA ARG A 964 9.44 13.14 26.20
C ARG A 964 9.74 14.64 26.12
N VAL A 965 10.11 15.11 24.93
CA VAL A 965 10.34 16.52 24.57
C VAL A 965 9.02 17.17 24.13
N LEU A 966 8.20 16.39 23.43
CA LEU A 966 6.78 16.66 23.15
C LEU A 966 5.99 15.47 23.71
N ASN A 967 4.83 15.70 24.35
CA ASN A 967 4.13 14.67 25.12
C ASN A 967 2.63 14.59 24.77
N ASP A 968 2.28 13.62 23.92
CA ASP A 968 0.92 13.42 23.41
C ASP A 968 0.29 14.72 22.88
N GLU A 969 1.09 15.56 22.20
CA GLU A 969 0.65 16.83 21.61
C GLU A 969 -0.37 16.57 20.51
N ASP A 970 -1.48 17.30 20.52
CA ASP A 970 -2.54 17.15 19.53
C ASP A 970 -2.04 17.41 18.10
N GLY A 971 -2.39 16.50 17.18
CA GLY A 971 -2.13 16.64 15.76
C GLY A 971 -0.99 15.76 15.20
N VAL A 972 -0.75 15.94 13.90
CA VAL A 972 0.26 15.23 13.11
C VAL A 972 1.51 16.09 13.00
N ALA A 973 2.58 15.72 13.71
CA ALA A 973 3.88 16.33 13.51
C ALA A 973 4.66 15.72 12.33
N VAL A 974 5.41 16.58 11.63
CA VAL A 974 6.28 16.25 10.50
C VAL A 974 7.64 16.93 10.64
N ARG A 975 8.68 16.31 10.07
CA ARG A 975 10.07 16.78 10.17
C ARG A 975 10.34 17.93 9.21
N VAL A 976 10.84 19.06 9.74
CA VAL A 976 11.43 20.15 8.95
C VAL A 976 12.94 19.91 8.80
N ASP A 977 13.62 19.64 9.91
CA ASP A 977 15.00 19.18 9.96
C ASP A 977 15.26 18.40 11.28
N ALA A 978 16.49 18.02 11.61
CA ALA A 978 16.79 17.31 12.87
C ALA A 978 16.63 18.16 14.17
N GLY A 979 16.35 19.47 14.04
CA GLY A 979 16.12 20.42 15.13
C GLY A 979 14.69 20.96 15.19
N ASN A 980 13.85 20.76 14.17
CA ASN A 980 12.60 21.50 13.98
C ASN A 980 11.48 20.63 13.39
N LEU A 981 10.25 20.85 13.87
CA LEU A 981 9.03 20.19 13.40
C LEU A 981 7.95 21.22 13.03
N LEU A 982 7.03 20.82 12.15
CA LEU A 982 5.70 21.43 12.03
C LEU A 982 4.67 20.46 12.60
N ILE A 983 3.65 20.96 13.30
CA ILE A 983 2.54 20.18 13.85
C ILE A 983 1.24 20.71 13.23
N PHE A 984 0.55 19.87 12.47
CA PHE A 984 -0.79 20.16 11.95
C PHE A 984 -1.82 19.66 12.97
N ALA A 985 -2.71 20.52 13.45
CA ALA A 985 -3.65 20.16 14.52
C ALA A 985 -4.63 19.03 14.11
N ASP A 986 -5.03 19.01 12.84
CA ASP A 986 -5.89 17.97 12.26
C ASP A 986 -5.09 16.82 11.64
N ARG A 987 -5.79 15.75 11.25
CA ARG A 987 -5.29 14.88 10.17
C ARG A 987 -5.03 15.70 8.92
N LEU A 988 -3.95 15.35 8.23
CA LEU A 988 -3.79 15.74 6.83
C LEU A 988 -4.96 15.18 6.01
N SER A 989 -5.41 15.97 5.05
CA SER A 989 -6.56 15.68 4.18
C SER A 989 -6.35 16.27 2.79
N GLY A 990 -6.76 15.54 1.75
CA GLY A 990 -6.77 15.99 0.36
C GLY A 990 -7.93 16.93 0.00
N SER A 991 -8.95 17.08 0.86
CA SER A 991 -10.00 18.09 0.70
C SER A 991 -9.56 19.46 1.23
N GLU A 992 -9.98 20.53 0.57
CA GLU A 992 -9.69 21.91 0.98
C GLU A 992 -10.30 22.24 2.35
N GLY A 993 -9.52 22.89 3.23
CA GLY A 993 -10.00 23.46 4.49
C GLY A 993 -8.97 24.33 5.17
N ASP A 994 -9.39 25.10 6.19
CA ASP A 994 -8.46 25.79 7.09
C ASP A 994 -7.72 24.76 7.96
N ARG A 995 -6.39 24.87 8.06
CA ARG A 995 -5.55 23.97 8.86
C ARG A 995 -4.65 24.77 9.80
N SER A 996 -4.89 24.64 11.10
CA SER A 996 -4.03 25.21 12.13
C SER A 996 -2.69 24.47 12.17
N VAL A 997 -1.59 25.22 12.15
CA VAL A 997 -0.22 24.70 12.23
C VAL A 997 0.58 25.43 13.31
N SER A 998 1.40 24.69 14.03
CA SER A 998 2.41 25.21 14.96
C SER A 998 3.81 24.76 14.55
N GLY A 999 4.82 25.60 14.79
CA GLY A 999 6.22 25.18 14.75
C GLY A 999 6.64 24.65 16.12
N ALA A 1000 7.52 23.64 16.16
CA ALA A 1000 8.04 23.10 17.41
C ALA A 1000 9.55 22.84 17.37
N GLY A 1001 10.26 23.33 18.39
CA GLY A 1001 11.67 23.06 18.59
C GLY A 1001 11.89 21.62 19.09
N ALA A 1002 12.62 20.81 18.33
CA ALA A 1002 12.82 19.39 18.63
C ALA A 1002 13.78 19.14 19.82
N LYS A 1003 14.41 20.18 20.38
CA LYS A 1003 15.34 20.07 21.53
C LYS A 1003 14.72 20.65 22.79
N SER A 1004 14.01 21.76 22.68
CA SER A 1004 13.34 22.45 23.78
C SER A 1004 11.92 21.97 24.06
N GLY A 1005 11.23 21.45 23.04
CA GLY A 1005 9.78 21.19 23.11
C GLY A 1005 8.92 22.45 23.00
N ASN A 1006 9.52 23.61 22.73
CA ASN A 1006 8.77 24.87 22.61
C ASN A 1006 7.89 24.86 21.36
N VAL A 1007 6.58 24.86 21.55
CA VAL A 1007 5.57 24.98 20.47
C VAL A 1007 5.17 26.45 20.30
N LYS A 1008 5.34 27.02 19.10
CA LYS A 1008 4.98 28.40 18.72
C LYS A 1008 3.91 28.35 17.61
N PRO A 1009 2.64 28.75 17.88
CA PRO A 1009 1.57 28.71 16.89
C PRO A 1009 1.87 29.60 15.68
N LEU A 1010 1.72 29.05 14.47
CA LEU A 1010 1.89 29.79 13.20
C LEU A 1010 0.55 30.37 12.72
N GLY A 1011 -0.54 29.66 12.99
CA GLY A 1011 -1.90 30.02 12.59
C GLY A 1011 -2.46 29.12 11.49
N ASN A 1012 -3.45 29.61 10.74
CA ASN A 1012 -4.15 28.81 9.74
C ASN A 1012 -3.55 28.95 8.34
N LEU A 1013 -3.16 27.82 7.74
CA LEU A 1013 -3.12 27.66 6.29
C LEU A 1013 -4.57 27.67 5.77
N LYS A 1014 -4.91 28.58 4.86
CA LYS A 1014 -6.31 28.81 4.46
C LYS A 1014 -6.72 28.10 3.18
N ASP A 1015 -7.88 27.44 3.23
CA ASP A 1015 -8.49 26.70 2.10
C ASP A 1015 -7.54 25.67 1.46
N VAL A 1016 -6.65 25.02 2.23
CA VAL A 1016 -5.58 24.14 1.71
C VAL A 1016 -5.96 22.66 1.70
N ARG A 1017 -5.42 21.94 0.71
CA ARG A 1017 -5.38 20.48 0.67
C ARG A 1017 -4.14 20.01 1.42
N SER A 1018 -4.26 19.89 2.73
CA SER A 1018 -3.18 19.49 3.66
C SER A 1018 -2.27 18.32 3.21
N GLU A 1019 -2.79 17.29 2.54
CA GLU A 1019 -1.98 16.18 1.99
C GLU A 1019 -1.00 16.62 0.89
N SER A 1020 -1.34 17.67 0.12
CA SER A 1020 -0.50 18.17 -0.98
C SER A 1020 0.69 19.01 -0.53
N CYS A 1021 0.84 19.27 0.77
CA CYS A 1021 1.80 20.25 1.28
C CYS A 1021 3.27 19.80 1.18
N SER A 1022 4.14 20.76 0.90
CA SER A 1022 5.60 20.64 0.94
C SER A 1022 6.22 21.80 1.71
N TRP A 1023 7.41 21.57 2.29
CA TRP A 1023 8.11 22.54 3.10
C TRP A 1023 9.62 22.34 3.05
N ASN A 1024 10.36 23.42 3.30
CA ASN A 1024 11.77 23.41 3.67
C ASN A 1024 11.90 24.06 5.07
N THR A 1025 13.07 24.61 5.41
CA THR A 1025 13.32 25.32 6.68
C THR A 1025 12.75 26.74 6.76
N GLU A 1026 12.11 27.26 5.70
CA GLU A 1026 11.62 28.65 5.65
C GLU A 1026 10.15 28.78 5.23
N VAL A 1027 9.69 27.93 4.30
CA VAL A 1027 8.36 28.02 3.68
C VAL A 1027 7.60 26.72 3.75
N ILE A 1028 6.27 26.85 3.77
CA ILE A 1028 5.31 25.80 3.49
C ILE A 1028 4.44 26.19 2.29
N VAL A 1029 4.19 25.23 1.42
CA VAL A 1029 3.53 25.39 0.12
C VAL A 1029 2.50 24.28 -0.03
N CYS A 1030 1.25 24.63 -0.33
CA CYS A 1030 0.15 23.66 -0.46
C CYS A 1030 -0.74 23.98 -1.66
N GLY A 1031 -1.41 22.98 -2.23
CA GLY A 1031 -2.55 23.18 -3.12
C GLY A 1031 -3.79 23.69 -2.35
N SER A 1032 -4.66 24.40 -3.05
CA SER A 1032 -5.95 24.93 -2.56
C SER A 1032 -7.06 24.56 -3.55
N ALA A 1033 -8.10 25.39 -3.72
CA ALA A 1033 -9.20 25.11 -4.63
C ALA A 1033 -8.88 25.48 -6.10
N LYS A 1034 -8.13 26.56 -6.34
CA LYS A 1034 -7.81 27.07 -7.70
C LYS A 1034 -6.40 27.66 -7.84
N ASP A 1035 -5.56 27.46 -6.83
CA ASP A 1035 -4.23 28.01 -6.73
C ASP A 1035 -3.38 27.21 -5.74
N PHE A 1036 -2.08 27.48 -5.74
CA PHE A 1036 -1.16 27.05 -4.70
C PHE A 1036 -0.89 28.23 -3.77
N VAL A 1037 -0.81 27.95 -2.46
CA VAL A 1037 -0.62 28.94 -1.40
C VAL A 1037 0.73 28.71 -0.75
N LEU A 1038 1.57 29.74 -0.73
CA LEU A 1038 2.89 29.72 -0.10
C LEU A 1038 2.91 30.66 1.11
N TYR A 1039 3.42 30.18 2.24
CA TYR A 1039 3.64 30.95 3.46
C TYR A 1039 5.10 30.81 3.91
N ARG A 1040 5.72 31.92 4.32
CA ARG A 1040 6.94 31.87 5.16
C ARG A 1040 6.53 31.67 6.63
N PHE A 1041 7.31 30.89 7.37
CA PHE A 1041 7.15 30.71 8.82
C PHE A 1041 8.42 31.05 9.61
N VAL A 1042 9.35 31.78 8.98
CA VAL A 1042 10.55 32.39 9.61
C VAL A 1042 10.73 33.81 9.06
N ALA A 1043 11.53 34.61 9.76
CA ALA A 1043 11.84 36.00 9.44
C ALA A 1043 12.47 36.22 8.05
#